data_AF-A0A2Y9C4H7-F1
#
_entry.id   AF-A0A2Y9C4H7-F1
#
_cell.length_a   1.000
_cell.length_b   1.000
_cell.length_c   1.000
_cell.angle_alpha   90.00
_cell.angle_beta   90.00
_cell.angle_gamma   90.00
#
_symmetry.space_group_name_H-M   'P 1'
#
loop_
_entity.id
_entity.type
_entity.pdbx_description
1 polymer ?
#
loop_
_entity_poly.entity_id
_entity_poly.type
_entity_poly.pdbx_seq_one_letter_code
_entity_poly.pdbx_strand_id
1 'polypeptide(L)'
;MKSPAELLNFKQHGKDMNEFVKVPVSEKLAYCFGDPALTLMYTMTTTLLIYFYTNVVGISAGSVGMIMLVSRVFDGFSDVLMRTIIDRTHSKYGKSRIWILRLAVPYALAAVVLFTMPGLGPTGEIIYAFVTYNIMNTVVYTAISQPFHALGSLMSRDRRERDVICNVRMVLSITASMVITAFTLPLINKVAGMIHNEQAAWIIVTSVYAVISVFVLLNTYATCTERVQTAQKSKENIPFWTALKATVTNPYFLIALGLMLFYTVYQIIIGTDLTYYCQYILGNVDLVMPLSASEKIATIIGIALLPKLLPKFGKRNLICAGCLLGIAGQLLFLLNSTSVTLGIATCIMRGIGIAPFYGVQYSLPSDAIEYGQWKTGLRIEGLMFSSMSMGQKAGSGFTSAIMGAVLSMAAFDGLKATAAEQTAEAISVIRTFYLYVPIAIWIIMFLIALCYKLDKKYDRMMRELIAREGKDAAGSGDTVDIPQSVNGNKINIAIGRVYGASGRRIAEGLAKELECRVYDRQIICLLAEKLGLEDAQMGDVQKYLDSYNENEPLTFSPYTYPAAGVAEDMTDVSMFTEQSRVILELASKSPGVFLGRCANFVLAKQPHTYSFFLYADDEYREREGAEYYEGQSLKELKERDEQRNEYYRKFTGARRDDPKHYDMVVNVGKTGVEGAVRMILDYVEKKEKQKG
;
A
#
# COMPACT_ATOMS: atom_id res chain seq x y z
N MET A 1 23.59 37.75 -3.15
CA MET A 1 22.31 37.24 -2.59
C MET A 1 21.97 35.98 -3.34
N LYS A 2 21.88 34.82 -2.67
CA LYS A 2 21.34 33.60 -3.29
C LYS A 2 19.88 33.85 -3.66
N SER A 3 19.44 33.39 -4.83
CA SER A 3 18.04 33.56 -5.23
C SER A 3 17.10 32.85 -4.23
N PRO A 4 15.84 33.27 -4.08
CA PRO A 4 14.86 32.55 -3.25
C PRO A 4 14.76 31.06 -3.63
N ALA A 5 14.98 30.76 -4.92
CA ALA A 5 15.06 29.42 -5.46
C ALA A 5 16.28 28.63 -4.97
N GLU A 6 17.46 29.26 -4.82
CA GLU A 6 18.67 28.66 -4.25
C GLU A 6 18.60 28.47 -2.73
N LEU A 7 17.89 29.35 -2.02
CA LEU A 7 17.59 29.19 -0.59
C LEU A 7 16.67 28.00 -0.33
N LEU A 8 15.73 27.74 -1.23
CA LEU A 8 14.79 26.60 -1.14
C LEU A 8 15.40 25.27 -1.65
N ASN A 9 16.37 25.31 -2.57
CA ASN A 9 17.07 24.13 -3.10
C ASN A 9 18.30 23.67 -2.30
N PHE A 10 18.74 24.41 -1.28
CA PHE A 10 19.93 24.09 -0.49
C PHE A 10 19.86 22.74 0.25
N LYS A 11 18.65 22.16 0.46
CA LYS A 11 18.46 20.94 1.27
C LYS A 11 18.45 19.62 0.50
N GLN A 12 18.57 19.60 -0.83
CA GLN A 12 18.92 18.38 -1.58
C GLN A 12 20.43 18.25 -1.80
N HIS A 13 21.18 19.36 -1.68
CA HIS A 13 22.65 19.30 -1.73
C HIS A 13 23.19 18.56 -0.50
N GLY A 14 23.82 17.40 -0.74
CA GLY A 14 24.45 16.57 0.29
C GLY A 14 23.56 15.45 0.84
N LYS A 15 22.36 15.24 0.30
CA LYS A 15 21.52 14.08 0.65
C LYS A 15 21.78 12.91 -0.29
N ASP A 16 21.76 11.71 0.25
CA ASP A 16 21.88 10.48 -0.52
C ASP A 16 20.65 10.28 -1.41
N MET A 17 20.88 10.25 -2.72
CA MET A 17 19.86 10.13 -3.76
C MET A 17 19.65 8.68 -4.22
N ASN A 18 20.37 7.72 -3.65
CA ASN A 18 20.16 6.31 -3.99
C ASN A 18 18.73 5.88 -3.58
N GLU A 19 18.01 5.32 -4.54
CA GLU A 19 16.61 4.94 -4.42
C GLU A 19 16.38 3.83 -3.37
N PHE A 20 17.40 3.04 -3.04
CA PHE A 20 17.34 1.92 -2.08
C PHE A 20 17.87 2.27 -0.69
N VAL A 21 18.13 3.55 -0.43
CA VAL A 21 18.67 3.99 0.87
C VAL A 21 17.64 3.81 1.97
N LYS A 22 18.14 3.38 3.13
CA LYS A 22 17.40 3.42 4.39
C LYS A 22 17.05 4.86 4.70
N VAL A 23 15.75 5.19 4.67
CA VAL A 23 15.29 6.56 4.80
C VAL A 23 15.69 7.10 6.18
N PRO A 24 16.36 8.27 6.26
CA PRO A 24 16.73 8.85 7.54
C PRO A 24 15.50 9.08 8.43
N VAL A 25 15.66 8.84 9.74
CA VAL A 25 14.56 8.95 10.71
C VAL A 25 13.89 10.33 10.66
N SER A 26 14.67 11.40 10.44
CA SER A 26 14.15 12.76 10.29
C SER A 26 13.18 12.90 9.10
N GLU A 27 13.48 12.27 7.96
CA GLU A 27 12.59 12.28 6.80
C GLU A 27 11.35 11.43 7.02
N LYS A 28 11.51 10.24 7.65
CA LYS A 28 10.38 9.38 8.02
C LYS A 28 9.41 10.14 8.91
N LEU A 29 9.90 10.76 9.99
CA LEU A 29 9.08 11.50 10.92
C LEU A 29 8.44 12.73 10.25
N ALA A 30 9.18 13.52 9.49
CA ALA A 30 8.61 14.69 8.81
C ALA A 30 7.50 14.34 7.82
N TYR A 31 7.62 13.21 7.12
CA TYR A 31 6.53 12.68 6.29
C TYR A 31 5.37 12.19 7.15
N CYS A 32 5.63 11.34 8.16
CA CYS A 32 4.58 10.74 8.97
C CYS A 32 3.79 11.77 9.81
N PHE A 33 4.43 12.86 10.24
CA PHE A 33 3.77 13.99 10.93
C PHE A 33 3.02 14.93 9.98
N GLY A 34 3.39 14.96 8.70
CA GLY A 34 2.68 15.75 7.68
C GLY A 34 1.24 15.26 7.46
N ASP A 35 0.98 13.97 7.63
CA ASP A 35 -0.35 13.38 7.43
C ASP A 35 -1.34 13.85 8.51
N PRO A 36 -1.04 13.80 9.82
CA PRO A 36 -1.78 14.50 10.86
C PRO A 36 -2.20 15.93 10.52
N ALA A 37 -1.32 16.75 9.93
CA ALA A 37 -1.64 18.15 9.60
C ALA A 37 -2.72 18.27 8.52
N LEU A 38 -2.77 17.30 7.59
CA LEU A 38 -3.83 17.20 6.57
C LEU A 38 -5.09 16.58 7.14
N THR A 39 -4.96 15.48 7.87
CA THR A 39 -6.06 14.81 8.58
C THR A 39 -6.74 15.79 9.53
N LEU A 40 -6.01 16.76 10.08
CA LEU A 40 -6.56 17.67 11.06
C LEU A 40 -7.73 18.49 10.52
N MET A 41 -7.50 19.25 9.44
CA MET A 41 -8.58 20.07 8.88
C MET A 41 -9.61 19.18 8.19
N TYR A 42 -9.20 18.03 7.64
CA TYR A 42 -10.13 17.07 7.05
C TYR A 42 -11.14 16.56 8.09
N THR A 43 -10.67 16.16 9.27
CA THR A 43 -11.54 15.72 10.37
C THR A 43 -12.46 16.85 10.80
N MET A 44 -11.95 18.07 11.03
CA MET A 44 -12.82 19.22 11.35
C MET A 44 -13.92 19.45 10.30
N THR A 45 -13.55 19.36 9.03
CA THR A 45 -14.46 19.63 7.91
C THR A 45 -15.51 18.52 7.71
N THR A 46 -15.17 17.29 8.08
CA THR A 46 -16.05 16.13 7.89
C THR A 46 -16.93 15.84 9.10
N THR A 47 -16.44 16.04 10.33
CA THR A 47 -17.16 15.67 11.55
C THR A 47 -17.75 16.86 12.30
N LEU A 48 -17.10 18.03 12.28
CA LEU A 48 -17.52 19.19 13.06
C LEU A 48 -18.20 20.29 12.23
N LEU A 49 -18.00 20.31 10.92
CA LEU A 49 -18.57 21.36 10.08
C LEU A 49 -20.10 21.34 10.05
N ILE A 50 -20.71 20.14 10.05
CA ILE A 50 -22.18 20.02 10.13
C ILE A 50 -22.66 20.70 11.41
N TYR A 51 -22.06 20.35 12.54
CA TYR A 51 -22.35 20.96 13.83
C TYR A 51 -22.18 22.48 13.80
N PHE A 52 -21.10 23.00 13.22
CA PHE A 52 -20.90 24.44 13.09
C PHE A 52 -22.02 25.10 12.27
N TYR A 53 -22.37 24.56 11.10
CA TYR A 53 -23.43 25.14 10.28
C TYR A 53 -24.81 25.04 10.91
N THR A 54 -25.12 23.95 11.61
CA THR A 54 -26.45 23.75 12.22
C THR A 54 -26.59 24.42 13.57
N ASN A 55 -25.60 24.29 14.45
CA ASN A 55 -25.69 24.68 15.85
C ASN A 55 -25.11 26.07 16.15
N VAL A 56 -24.27 26.63 15.26
CA VAL A 56 -23.65 27.95 15.46
C VAL A 56 -24.19 28.97 14.47
N VAL A 57 -24.23 28.61 13.18
CA VAL A 57 -24.74 29.51 12.12
C VAL A 57 -26.27 29.45 12.03
N GLY A 58 -26.88 28.29 12.26
CA GLY A 58 -28.34 28.11 12.15
C GLY A 58 -28.83 27.74 10.74
N ILE A 59 -27.96 27.25 9.85
CA ILE A 59 -28.37 26.69 8.56
C ILE A 59 -29.10 25.37 8.81
N SER A 60 -30.24 25.17 8.15
CA SER A 60 -30.98 23.90 8.24
C SER A 60 -30.09 22.68 7.90
N ALA A 61 -30.20 21.62 8.72
CA ALA A 61 -29.43 20.38 8.53
C ALA A 61 -29.63 19.76 7.13
N GLY A 62 -30.83 19.89 6.55
CA GLY A 62 -31.12 19.43 5.19
C GLY A 62 -30.32 20.17 4.11
N SER A 63 -30.18 21.50 4.23
CA SER A 63 -29.40 22.30 3.29
C SER A 63 -27.91 21.97 3.38
N VAL A 64 -27.39 21.82 4.60
CA VAL A 64 -26.00 21.41 4.84
C VAL A 64 -25.73 20.03 4.26
N GLY A 65 -26.62 19.05 4.50
CA GLY A 65 -26.51 17.72 3.92
C GLY A 65 -26.49 17.72 2.39
N MET A 66 -27.31 18.57 1.75
CA MET A 66 -27.33 18.72 0.29
C MET A 66 -26.05 19.36 -0.25
N ILE A 67 -25.53 20.40 0.42
CA ILE A 67 -24.24 21.02 0.07
C ILE A 67 -23.15 19.95 0.07
N MET A 68 -23.07 19.13 1.12
CA MET A 68 -22.06 18.09 1.23
C MET A 68 -22.25 17.01 0.16
N LEU A 69 -23.49 16.60 -0.16
CA LEU A 69 -23.77 15.61 -1.20
C LEU A 69 -23.27 16.07 -2.58
N VAL A 70 -23.68 17.28 -2.99
CA VAL A 70 -23.34 17.83 -4.31
C VAL A 70 -21.83 18.06 -4.42
N SER A 71 -21.20 18.54 -3.34
CA SER A 71 -19.76 18.77 -3.30
C SER A 71 -18.93 17.49 -3.48
N ARG A 72 -19.45 16.34 -3.01
CA ARG A 72 -18.77 15.04 -3.12
C ARG A 72 -18.68 14.52 -4.56
N VAL A 73 -19.60 14.94 -5.44
CA VAL A 73 -19.49 14.65 -6.88
C VAL A 73 -18.26 15.35 -7.45
N PHE A 74 -18.07 16.63 -7.13
CA PHE A 74 -16.89 17.38 -7.58
C PHE A 74 -15.59 16.82 -7.00
N ASP A 75 -15.61 16.38 -5.73
CA ASP A 75 -14.47 15.72 -5.09
C ASP A 75 -13.99 14.47 -5.86
N GLY A 76 -14.92 13.68 -6.42
CA GLY A 76 -14.57 12.49 -7.21
C GLY A 76 -13.79 12.85 -8.48
N PHE A 77 -14.22 13.90 -9.19
CA PHE A 77 -13.55 14.38 -10.40
C PHE A 77 -12.21 15.05 -10.10
N SER A 78 -12.13 15.86 -9.02
CA SER A 78 -10.91 16.58 -8.68
C SER A 78 -9.76 15.63 -8.34
N ASP A 79 -10.02 14.48 -7.71
CA ASP A 79 -8.99 13.48 -7.38
C ASP A 79 -8.35 12.86 -8.63
N VAL A 80 -9.18 12.48 -9.61
CA VAL A 80 -8.71 11.88 -10.87
C VAL A 80 -7.89 12.90 -11.67
N LEU A 81 -8.39 14.14 -11.72
CA LEU A 81 -7.70 15.25 -12.35
C LEU A 81 -6.35 15.53 -11.68
N MET A 82 -6.32 15.61 -10.35
CA MET A 82 -5.11 15.91 -9.60
C MET A 82 -4.05 14.82 -9.74
N ARG A 83 -4.45 13.54 -9.73
CA ARG A 83 -3.53 12.42 -10.01
C ARG A 83 -2.88 12.54 -11.39
N THR A 84 -3.65 12.93 -12.40
CA THR A 84 -3.14 13.17 -13.76
C THR A 84 -2.21 14.39 -13.81
N ILE A 85 -2.52 15.45 -13.06
CA ILE A 85 -1.69 16.66 -12.97
C ILE A 85 -0.34 16.33 -12.31
N ILE A 86 -0.34 15.59 -11.20
CA ILE A 86 0.89 15.15 -10.53
C ILE A 86 1.75 14.39 -11.54
N ASP A 87 1.16 13.46 -12.29
CA ASP A 87 1.86 12.68 -13.32
C ASP A 87 2.53 13.50 -14.42
N ARG A 88 1.98 14.67 -14.75
CA ARG A 88 2.54 15.59 -15.75
C ARG A 88 3.38 16.72 -15.15
N THR A 89 3.53 16.78 -13.83
CA THR A 89 4.25 17.86 -13.16
C THR A 89 5.77 17.67 -13.30
N HIS A 90 6.41 18.55 -14.07
CA HIS A 90 7.86 18.62 -14.19
C HIS A 90 8.36 19.84 -13.42
N SER A 91 9.05 19.63 -12.30
CA SER A 91 9.52 20.71 -11.42
C SER A 91 10.89 20.39 -10.85
N LYS A 92 11.75 21.43 -10.77
CA LYS A 92 13.06 21.36 -10.12
C LYS A 92 12.97 21.07 -8.60
N TYR A 93 11.78 21.21 -8.01
CA TYR A 93 11.52 21.01 -6.58
C TYR A 93 10.90 19.64 -6.25
N GLY A 94 10.83 18.73 -7.22
CA GLY A 94 10.11 17.47 -7.12
C GLY A 94 8.68 17.54 -7.68
N LYS A 95 8.16 16.37 -8.05
CA LYS A 95 6.85 16.15 -8.68
C LYS A 95 5.71 16.35 -7.69
N SER A 96 5.86 15.87 -6.46
CA SER A 96 4.82 15.91 -5.42
C SER A 96 5.04 17.04 -4.41
N ARG A 97 6.29 17.30 -4.01
CA ARG A 97 6.67 18.30 -3.01
C ARG A 97 6.30 19.73 -3.38
N ILE A 98 6.37 20.08 -4.67
CA ILE A 98 6.04 21.42 -5.15
C ILE A 98 4.58 21.81 -4.84
N TRP A 99 3.66 20.85 -4.89
CA TRP A 99 2.25 21.08 -4.60
C TRP A 99 2.02 21.33 -3.10
N ILE A 100 2.74 20.61 -2.23
CA ILE A 100 2.72 20.85 -0.79
C ILE A 100 3.19 22.28 -0.48
N LEU A 101 4.29 22.73 -1.08
CA LEU A 101 4.80 24.09 -0.87
C LEU A 101 3.81 25.17 -1.34
N ARG A 102 3.29 25.03 -2.56
CA ARG A 102 2.41 26.05 -3.17
C ARG A 102 1.07 26.17 -2.46
N LEU A 103 0.55 25.07 -1.92
CA LEU A 103 -0.79 25.00 -1.37
C LEU A 103 -0.85 25.01 0.16
N ALA A 104 0.27 24.94 0.88
CA ALA A 104 0.28 25.01 2.34
C ALA A 104 -0.44 26.28 2.86
N VAL A 105 -0.09 27.46 2.33
CA VAL A 105 -0.73 28.74 2.74
C VAL A 105 -2.18 28.86 2.23
N PRO A 106 -2.48 28.59 0.94
CA PRO A 106 -3.87 28.53 0.46
C PRO A 106 -4.77 27.59 1.27
N TYR A 107 -4.23 26.47 1.76
CA TYR A 107 -4.94 25.52 2.60
C TYR A 107 -5.36 26.12 3.95
N ALA A 108 -4.46 26.85 4.61
CA ALA A 108 -4.81 27.56 5.83
C ALA A 108 -5.84 28.67 5.60
N LEU A 109 -5.68 29.46 4.54
CA LEU A 109 -6.63 30.54 4.21
C LEU A 109 -8.02 29.96 3.89
N ALA A 110 -8.10 28.91 3.08
CA ALA A 110 -9.35 28.26 2.74
C ALA A 110 -10.05 27.69 3.99
N ALA A 111 -9.29 27.11 4.93
CA ALA A 111 -9.83 26.63 6.20
C ALA A 111 -10.44 27.76 7.05
N VAL A 112 -9.74 28.90 7.18
CA VAL A 112 -10.27 30.04 7.95
C VAL A 112 -11.51 30.62 7.28
N VAL A 113 -11.49 30.77 5.95
CA VAL A 113 -12.64 31.28 5.18
C VAL A 113 -13.87 30.37 5.32
N LEU A 114 -13.67 29.04 5.36
CA LEU A 114 -14.75 28.06 5.53
C LEU A 114 -15.53 28.22 6.85
N PHE A 115 -14.83 28.52 7.95
CA PHE A 115 -15.43 28.74 9.26
C PHE A 115 -15.79 30.22 9.52
N THR A 116 -15.45 31.12 8.59
CA THR A 116 -15.85 32.52 8.66
C THR A 116 -17.18 32.67 7.94
N MET A 117 -18.27 32.71 8.70
CA MET A 117 -19.60 32.92 8.14
C MET A 117 -20.01 34.39 8.15
N PRO A 118 -20.03 35.11 7.01
CA PRO A 118 -20.59 36.44 6.97
C PRO A 118 -22.12 36.36 7.06
N GLY A 119 -22.76 37.29 7.77
CA GLY A 119 -24.22 37.35 7.93
C GLY A 119 -24.93 37.76 6.63
N LEU A 120 -24.94 36.86 5.65
CA LEU A 120 -25.45 37.08 4.28
C LEU A 120 -26.90 36.59 4.10
N GLY A 121 -27.72 36.58 5.14
CA GLY A 121 -29.10 36.08 5.08
C GLY A 121 -29.20 34.60 4.63
N PRO A 122 -30.39 33.98 4.67
CA PRO A 122 -30.50 32.52 4.54
C PRO A 122 -29.96 31.95 3.22
N THR A 123 -30.24 32.60 2.09
CA THR A 123 -29.79 32.13 0.77
C THR A 123 -28.32 32.43 0.51
N GLY A 124 -27.83 33.61 0.93
CA GLY A 124 -26.43 33.98 0.77
C GLY A 124 -25.52 33.10 1.62
N GLU A 125 -25.99 32.69 2.79
CA GLU A 125 -25.29 31.74 3.65
C GLU A 125 -25.13 30.36 3.01
N ILE A 126 -26.19 29.80 2.42
CA ILE A 126 -26.13 28.51 1.70
C ILE A 126 -25.13 28.58 0.54
N ILE A 127 -25.16 29.65 -0.26
CA ILE A 127 -24.25 29.82 -1.40
C ILE A 127 -22.79 29.95 -0.90
N TYR A 128 -22.57 30.73 0.16
CA TYR A 128 -21.25 30.91 0.74
C TYR A 128 -20.69 29.59 1.29
N ALA A 129 -21.50 28.83 2.03
CA ALA A 129 -21.12 27.52 2.55
C ALA A 129 -20.77 26.55 1.41
N PHE A 130 -21.56 26.53 0.33
CA PHE A 130 -21.26 25.71 -0.85
C PHE A 130 -19.93 26.07 -1.50
N VAL A 131 -19.69 27.35 -1.77
CA VAL A 131 -18.47 27.81 -2.45
C VAL A 131 -17.23 27.56 -1.60
N THR A 132 -17.27 27.95 -0.33
CA THR A 132 -16.12 27.81 0.58
C THR A 132 -15.79 26.35 0.86
N TYR A 133 -16.81 25.49 0.97
CA TYR A 133 -16.62 24.05 1.14
C TYR A 133 -15.89 23.42 -0.05
N ASN A 134 -16.28 23.75 -1.28
CA ASN A 134 -15.65 23.21 -2.48
C ASN A 134 -14.23 23.77 -2.66
N ILE A 135 -14.00 25.06 -2.36
CA ILE A 135 -12.64 25.63 -2.37
C ILE A 135 -11.74 24.85 -1.40
N MET A 136 -12.20 24.63 -0.17
CA MET A 136 -11.41 23.93 0.85
C MET A 136 -11.22 22.44 0.54
N ASN A 137 -12.29 21.67 0.33
CA ASN A 137 -12.21 20.21 0.16
C ASN A 137 -11.85 19.79 -1.26
N THR A 138 -12.62 20.28 -2.23
CA THR A 138 -12.54 19.79 -3.61
C THR A 138 -11.28 20.26 -4.32
N VAL A 139 -10.90 21.51 -4.09
CA VAL A 139 -9.76 22.13 -4.77
C VAL A 139 -8.50 22.00 -3.93
N VAL A 140 -8.46 22.67 -2.78
CA VAL A 140 -7.19 22.84 -2.04
C VAL A 140 -6.78 21.56 -1.33
N TYR A 141 -7.69 20.90 -0.60
CA TYR A 141 -7.39 19.66 0.11
C TYR A 141 -7.02 18.52 -0.84
N THR A 142 -7.76 18.31 -1.94
CA THR A 142 -7.36 17.31 -2.96
C THR A 142 -6.00 17.64 -3.57
N ALA A 143 -5.74 18.91 -3.90
CA ALA A 143 -4.50 19.31 -4.53
C ALA A 143 -3.26 19.25 -3.61
N ILE A 144 -3.44 19.14 -2.28
CA ILE A 144 -2.34 18.89 -1.34
C ILE A 144 -2.27 17.42 -0.88
N SER A 145 -3.40 16.76 -0.65
CA SER A 145 -3.47 15.40 -0.11
C SER A 145 -3.04 14.34 -1.12
N GLN A 146 -3.43 14.46 -2.39
CA GLN A 146 -3.03 13.47 -3.41
C GLN A 146 -1.51 13.47 -3.65
N PRO A 147 -0.84 14.62 -3.85
CA PRO A 147 0.62 14.65 -3.93
C PRO A 147 1.31 14.19 -2.65
N PHE A 148 0.74 14.53 -1.49
CA PHE A 148 1.27 14.09 -0.20
C PHE A 148 1.25 12.56 -0.08
N HIS A 149 0.14 11.90 -0.40
CA HIS A 149 0.08 10.44 -0.38
C HIS A 149 1.00 9.80 -1.42
N ALA A 150 1.15 10.42 -2.59
CA ALA A 150 2.09 9.95 -3.61
C ALA A 150 3.55 10.04 -3.15
N LEU A 151 3.90 11.07 -2.36
CA LEU A 151 5.27 11.30 -1.86
C LEU A 151 5.82 10.10 -1.06
N GLY A 152 4.99 9.39 -0.29
CA GLY A 152 5.45 8.22 0.47
C GLY A 152 6.06 7.12 -0.38
N SER A 153 5.56 6.93 -1.60
CA SER A 153 6.14 6.00 -2.57
C SER A 153 7.45 6.51 -3.17
N LEU A 154 7.58 7.83 -3.32
CA LEU A 154 8.70 8.49 -3.99
C LEU A 154 9.95 8.65 -3.10
N MET A 155 9.84 8.36 -1.80
CA MET A 155 10.92 8.57 -0.82
C MET A 155 11.99 7.46 -0.79
N SER A 156 11.64 6.22 -1.16
CA SER A 156 12.53 5.05 -1.24
C SER A 156 11.86 3.95 -2.07
N ARG A 157 12.62 3.08 -2.74
CA ARG A 157 12.20 1.84 -3.41
C ARG A 157 12.22 0.61 -2.51
N ASP A 158 12.85 0.69 -1.34
CA ASP A 158 12.86 -0.43 -0.38
C ASP A 158 11.46 -0.63 0.21
N ARG A 159 10.93 -1.84 0.02
CA ARG A 159 9.64 -2.29 0.56
C ARG A 159 9.57 -2.15 2.08
N ARG A 160 10.55 -2.68 2.81
CA ARG A 160 10.59 -2.66 4.29
C ARG A 160 10.54 -1.22 4.80
N GLU A 161 11.23 -0.30 4.13
CA GLU A 161 11.26 1.11 4.50
C GLU A 161 9.94 1.84 4.23
N ARG A 162 9.33 1.60 3.06
CA ARG A 162 8.00 2.14 2.72
C ARG A 162 6.92 1.69 3.67
N ASP A 163 6.99 0.43 4.05
CA ASP A 163 6.08 -0.16 5.00
C ASP A 163 6.18 0.59 6.31
N VAL A 164 7.36 0.61 6.94
CA VAL A 164 7.58 1.33 8.20
C VAL A 164 7.05 2.78 8.14
N ILE A 165 7.29 3.49 7.03
CA ILE A 165 6.78 4.85 6.81
C ILE A 165 5.25 4.88 6.76
N CYS A 166 4.61 4.01 5.99
CA CYS A 166 3.16 3.93 5.89
C CYS A 166 2.50 3.68 7.24
N ASN A 167 3.12 2.83 8.06
CA ASN A 167 2.60 2.36 9.34
C ASN A 167 2.61 3.48 10.37
N VAL A 168 3.77 4.11 10.52
CA VAL A 168 3.97 5.22 11.46
C VAL A 168 3.05 6.36 11.06
N ARG A 169 2.93 6.65 9.76
CA ARG A 169 1.98 7.63 9.23
C ARG A 169 0.54 7.30 9.63
N MET A 170 0.05 6.09 9.38
CA MET A 170 -1.33 5.72 9.70
C MET A 170 -1.64 5.79 11.20
N VAL A 171 -0.73 5.33 12.06
CA VAL A 171 -0.90 5.42 13.52
C VAL A 171 -0.98 6.88 13.94
N LEU A 172 -0.05 7.74 13.49
CA LEU A 172 -0.08 9.16 13.80
C LEU A 172 -1.36 9.84 13.28
N SER A 173 -1.84 9.46 12.09
CA SER A 173 -3.08 10.00 11.51
C SER A 173 -4.31 9.68 12.36
N ILE A 174 -4.45 8.42 12.80
CA ILE A 174 -5.54 7.99 13.67
C ILE A 174 -5.46 8.72 15.02
N THR A 175 -4.28 8.77 15.62
CA THR A 175 -4.07 9.47 16.90
C THR A 175 -4.40 10.95 16.77
N ALA A 176 -3.97 11.61 15.70
CA ALA A 176 -4.29 13.01 15.44
C ALA A 176 -5.80 13.20 15.33
N SER A 177 -6.47 12.45 14.44
CA SER A 177 -7.93 12.55 14.25
C SER A 177 -8.70 12.34 15.56
N MET A 178 -8.24 11.43 16.41
CA MET A 178 -8.83 11.18 17.74
C MET A 178 -8.67 12.38 18.66
N VAL A 179 -7.45 12.92 18.79
CA VAL A 179 -7.16 14.09 19.61
C VAL A 179 -7.99 15.29 19.14
N ILE A 180 -8.08 15.53 17.84
CA ILE A 180 -8.81 16.68 17.30
C ILE A 180 -10.30 16.55 17.59
N THR A 181 -10.92 15.40 17.30
CA THR A 181 -12.36 15.20 17.55
C THR A 181 -12.68 15.37 19.03
N ALA A 182 -11.79 14.91 19.92
CA ALA A 182 -11.97 14.98 21.36
C ALA A 182 -11.77 16.39 21.94
N PHE A 183 -10.73 17.11 21.52
CA PHE A 183 -10.33 18.37 22.16
C PHE A 183 -10.88 19.62 21.48
N THR A 184 -11.26 19.55 20.21
CA THR A 184 -11.64 20.75 19.45
C THR A 184 -12.89 21.42 20.01
N LEU A 185 -13.97 20.67 20.24
CA LEU A 185 -15.21 21.22 20.80
C LEU A 185 -15.01 21.79 22.22
N PRO A 186 -14.40 21.07 23.19
CA PRO A 186 -14.10 21.63 24.50
C PRO A 186 -13.21 22.88 24.46
N LEU A 187 -12.20 22.88 23.58
CA LEU A 187 -11.32 24.04 23.39
C LEU A 187 -12.10 25.24 22.86
N ILE A 188 -12.96 25.03 21.86
CA ILE A 188 -13.81 26.08 21.30
C ILE A 188 -14.77 26.62 22.36
N ASN A 189 -15.45 25.76 23.12
CA ASN A 189 -16.37 26.19 24.19
C ASN A 189 -15.65 27.00 25.27
N LYS A 190 -14.43 26.61 25.64
CA LYS A 190 -13.61 27.37 26.59
C LYS A 190 -13.20 28.74 26.04
N VAL A 191 -12.80 28.80 24.77
CA VAL A 191 -12.46 30.06 24.10
C VAL A 191 -13.70 30.95 23.93
N ALA A 192 -14.84 30.36 23.58
CA ALA A 192 -16.13 31.06 23.48
C ALA A 192 -16.54 31.66 24.83
N GLY A 193 -16.34 30.93 25.93
CA GLY A 193 -16.58 31.45 27.28
C GLY A 193 -15.68 32.61 27.68
N MET A 194 -14.45 32.68 27.15
CA MET A 194 -13.52 33.81 27.41
C MET A 194 -13.82 35.05 26.56
N ILE A 195 -14.29 34.86 25.32
CA ILE A 195 -14.47 35.95 24.33
C ILE A 195 -15.95 36.37 24.24
N HIS A 196 -16.87 35.61 24.84
CA HIS A 196 -18.32 35.78 24.75
C HIS A 196 -18.85 35.80 23.30
N ASN A 197 -18.17 35.10 22.39
CA ASN A 197 -18.55 34.98 20.99
C ASN A 197 -18.17 33.60 20.46
N GLU A 198 -19.18 32.75 20.25
CA GLU A 198 -18.99 31.36 19.81
C GLU A 198 -18.41 31.29 18.40
N GLN A 199 -18.93 32.08 17.46
CA GLN A 199 -18.47 32.08 16.08
C GLN A 199 -17.01 32.55 15.97
N ALA A 200 -16.63 33.58 16.72
CA ALA A 200 -15.24 34.03 16.79
C ALA A 200 -14.31 32.95 17.38
N ALA A 201 -14.79 32.17 18.36
CA ALA A 201 -14.02 31.07 18.94
C ALA A 201 -13.72 29.96 17.92
N TRP A 202 -14.71 29.58 17.08
CA TRP A 202 -14.49 28.64 15.96
C TRP A 202 -13.42 29.15 14.99
N ILE A 203 -13.48 30.42 14.62
CA ILE A 203 -12.51 31.04 13.70
C ILE A 203 -11.11 31.06 14.32
N ILE A 204 -10.97 31.44 15.59
CA ILE A 204 -9.67 31.53 16.27
C ILE A 204 -9.03 30.15 16.41
N VAL A 205 -9.78 29.15 16.90
CA VAL A 205 -9.25 27.79 17.06
C VAL A 205 -8.86 27.18 15.71
N THR A 206 -9.71 27.35 14.69
CA THR A 206 -9.39 26.91 13.33
C THR A 206 -8.16 27.61 12.78
N SER A 207 -8.00 28.92 13.02
CA SER A 207 -6.83 29.69 12.57
C SER A 207 -5.54 29.19 13.21
N VAL A 208 -5.55 28.91 14.52
CA VAL A 208 -4.39 28.34 15.23
C VAL A 208 -4.00 27.00 14.63
N TYR A 209 -4.98 26.11 14.41
CA TYR A 209 -4.73 24.81 13.80
C TYR A 209 -4.24 24.91 12.36
N ALA A 210 -4.82 25.80 11.55
CA ALA A 210 -4.41 26.06 10.18
C ALA A 210 -2.94 26.55 10.11
N VAL A 211 -2.54 27.44 11.02
CA VAL A 211 -1.15 27.92 11.13
C VAL A 211 -0.21 26.79 11.51
N ILE A 212 -0.57 25.95 12.49
CA ILE A 212 0.22 24.76 12.86
C ILE A 212 0.37 23.83 11.65
N SER A 213 -0.71 23.55 10.92
CA SER A 213 -0.68 22.71 9.72
C SER A 213 0.27 23.28 8.65
N VAL A 214 0.31 24.60 8.43
CA VAL A 214 1.26 25.24 7.50
C VAL A 214 2.69 24.94 7.90
N PHE A 215 3.07 25.14 9.16
CA PHE A 215 4.43 24.89 9.62
C PHE A 215 4.83 23.42 9.45
N VAL A 216 3.93 22.48 9.77
CA VAL A 216 4.17 21.05 9.60
C VAL A 216 4.32 20.69 8.13
N LEU A 217 3.45 21.19 7.23
CA LEU A 217 3.52 20.93 5.79
C LEU A 217 4.78 21.52 5.15
N LEU A 218 5.18 22.73 5.57
CA LEU A 218 6.45 23.33 5.14
C LEU A 218 7.66 22.53 5.65
N ASN A 219 7.58 21.97 6.86
CA ASN A 219 8.61 21.07 7.38
C ASN A 219 8.68 19.75 6.58
N THR A 220 7.55 19.17 6.21
CA THR A 220 7.47 18.01 5.31
C THR A 220 8.13 18.35 3.96
N TYR A 221 7.78 19.49 3.36
CA TYR A 221 8.41 19.93 2.11
C TYR A 221 9.94 20.08 2.25
N ALA A 222 10.41 20.72 3.31
CA ALA A 222 11.82 21.02 3.52
C ALA A 222 12.67 19.78 3.88
N THR A 223 12.05 18.77 4.51
CA THR A 223 12.77 17.61 5.06
C THR A 223 12.65 16.38 4.17
N CYS A 224 11.50 16.12 3.55
CA CYS A 224 11.33 14.95 2.69
C CYS A 224 12.09 15.12 1.37
N THR A 225 12.66 14.03 0.86
CA THR A 225 13.40 14.00 -0.40
C THR A 225 12.72 13.03 -1.35
N GLU A 226 12.42 13.46 -2.57
CA GLU A 226 12.01 12.56 -3.65
C GLU A 226 13.25 11.92 -4.25
N ARG A 227 13.38 10.60 -4.12
CA ARG A 227 14.49 9.80 -4.63
C ARG A 227 14.10 9.00 -5.86
N VAL A 228 12.87 8.48 -5.86
CA VAL A 228 12.37 7.66 -6.95
C VAL A 228 11.92 8.52 -8.11
N GLN A 229 12.59 8.39 -9.24
CA GLN A 229 12.09 8.89 -10.52
C GLN A 229 11.19 7.81 -11.11
N THR A 230 9.90 8.11 -11.29
CA THR A 230 9.00 7.19 -11.97
C THR A 230 9.38 7.17 -13.46
N ALA A 231 10.17 6.20 -13.89
CA ALA A 231 10.33 5.92 -15.31
C ALA A 231 8.93 5.78 -15.91
N GLN A 232 8.62 6.55 -16.96
CA GLN A 232 7.39 6.38 -17.73
C GLN A 232 7.39 4.97 -18.30
N LYS A 233 6.87 3.99 -17.56
CA LYS A 233 6.55 2.69 -18.13
C LYS A 233 5.53 2.94 -19.24
N SER A 234 5.86 2.50 -20.44
CA SER A 234 4.96 2.39 -21.58
C SER A 234 3.73 1.61 -21.13
N LYS A 235 2.67 2.32 -20.73
CA LYS A 235 1.36 1.70 -20.58
C LYS A 235 1.02 1.17 -21.97
N GLU A 236 0.71 -0.12 -22.08
CA GLU A 236 -0.21 -0.55 -23.13
C GLU A 236 -1.39 0.43 -23.08
N ASN A 237 -1.64 1.13 -24.17
CA ASN A 237 -2.72 2.10 -24.24
C ASN A 237 -4.06 1.35 -24.28
N ILE A 238 -4.48 0.79 -23.16
CA ILE A 238 -5.80 0.17 -23.00
C ILE A 238 -6.83 1.31 -23.10
N PRO A 239 -7.78 1.25 -24.03
CA PRO A 239 -8.84 2.26 -24.13
C PRO A 239 -9.59 2.40 -22.80
N PHE A 240 -9.85 3.64 -22.37
CA PHE A 240 -10.48 3.93 -21.07
C PHE A 240 -11.78 3.15 -20.84
N TRP A 241 -12.64 3.05 -21.85
CA TRP A 241 -13.92 2.34 -21.75
C TRP A 241 -13.75 0.83 -21.57
N THR A 242 -12.72 0.24 -22.19
CA THR A 242 -12.37 -1.17 -22.00
C THR A 242 -11.86 -1.40 -20.59
N ALA A 243 -10.96 -0.53 -20.11
CA ALA A 243 -10.43 -0.60 -18.75
C ALA A 243 -11.55 -0.43 -17.71
N LEU A 244 -12.43 0.55 -17.89
CA LEU A 244 -13.57 0.80 -17.00
C LEU A 244 -14.52 -0.40 -16.97
N LYS A 245 -14.89 -0.95 -18.14
CA LYS A 245 -15.77 -2.13 -18.23
C LYS A 245 -15.15 -3.35 -17.52
N ALA A 246 -13.85 -3.60 -17.72
CA ALA A 246 -13.13 -4.68 -17.04
C ALA A 246 -13.04 -4.46 -15.52
N THR A 247 -12.89 -3.22 -15.06
CA THR A 247 -12.89 -2.88 -13.64
C THR A 247 -14.27 -3.10 -13.00
N VAL A 248 -15.35 -2.55 -13.57
CA VAL A 248 -16.68 -2.64 -12.96
C VAL A 248 -17.31 -4.02 -13.03
N THR A 249 -16.88 -4.86 -13.98
CA THR A 249 -17.30 -6.26 -14.07
C THR A 249 -16.55 -7.18 -13.10
N ASN A 250 -15.45 -6.70 -12.50
CA ASN A 250 -14.69 -7.47 -11.53
C ASN A 250 -15.43 -7.52 -10.19
N PRO A 251 -15.86 -8.70 -9.71
CA PRO A 251 -16.61 -8.81 -8.45
C PRO A 251 -15.78 -8.40 -7.23
N TYR A 252 -14.45 -8.57 -7.25
CA TYR A 252 -13.59 -8.21 -6.13
C TYR A 252 -13.36 -6.70 -6.04
N PHE A 253 -13.40 -6.00 -7.17
CA PHE A 253 -13.47 -4.54 -7.21
C PHE A 253 -14.76 -4.03 -6.53
N LEU A 254 -15.91 -4.62 -6.87
CA LEU A 254 -17.20 -4.24 -6.27
C LEU A 254 -17.26 -4.56 -4.77
N ILE A 255 -16.65 -5.66 -4.33
CA ILE A 255 -16.53 -5.99 -2.90
C ILE A 255 -15.64 -4.97 -2.18
N ALA A 256 -14.48 -4.62 -2.73
CA ALA A 256 -13.58 -3.63 -2.14
C ALA A 256 -14.26 -2.25 -2.05
N LEU A 257 -14.93 -1.84 -3.12
CA LEU A 257 -15.74 -0.61 -3.17
C LEU A 257 -16.85 -0.61 -2.11
N GLY A 258 -17.63 -1.69 -2.03
CA GLY A 258 -18.74 -1.82 -1.10
C GLY A 258 -18.28 -1.77 0.35
N LEU A 259 -17.23 -2.52 0.70
CA LEU A 259 -16.68 -2.49 2.06
C LEU A 259 -16.14 -1.10 2.43
N MET A 260 -15.45 -0.40 1.51
CA MET A 260 -14.95 0.94 1.76
C MET A 260 -16.09 1.96 1.92
N LEU A 261 -17.14 1.84 1.12
CA LEU A 261 -18.34 2.66 1.22
C LEU A 261 -18.98 2.52 2.61
N PHE A 262 -19.32 1.30 3.03
CA PHE A 262 -19.98 1.07 4.31
C PHE A 262 -19.09 1.34 5.51
N TYR A 263 -17.78 1.10 5.39
CA TYR A 263 -16.81 1.55 6.39
C TYR A 263 -16.85 3.07 6.60
N THR A 264 -16.95 3.83 5.51
CA THR A 264 -16.97 5.29 5.59
C THR A 264 -18.31 5.80 6.13
N VAL A 265 -19.42 5.15 5.76
CA VAL A 265 -20.73 5.39 6.38
C VAL A 265 -20.64 5.18 7.90
N TYR A 266 -20.08 4.05 8.34
CA TYR A 266 -19.85 3.76 9.75
C TYR A 266 -19.02 4.84 10.45
N GLN A 267 -17.89 5.25 9.86
CA GLN A 267 -17.02 6.29 10.44
C GLN A 267 -17.75 7.62 10.67
N ILE A 268 -18.60 8.04 9.73
CA ILE A 268 -19.29 9.34 9.81
C ILE A 268 -20.44 9.32 10.80
N ILE A 269 -21.22 8.23 10.82
CA ILE A 269 -22.27 8.02 11.81
C ILE A 269 -21.67 8.07 13.21
N ILE A 270 -20.60 7.30 13.44
CA ILE A 270 -19.96 7.28 14.76
C ILE A 270 -19.28 8.60 15.10
N GLY A 271 -18.67 9.29 14.12
CA GLY A 271 -18.03 10.58 14.36
C GLY A 271 -19.02 11.71 14.68
N THR A 272 -20.19 11.71 14.03
CA THR A 272 -21.17 12.81 14.12
C THR A 272 -22.25 12.50 15.15
N ASP A 273 -22.87 11.31 15.10
CA ASP A 273 -23.95 10.93 16.00
C ASP A 273 -23.48 10.73 17.42
N LEU A 274 -22.23 10.29 17.65
CA LEU A 274 -21.69 10.20 19.02
C LEU A 274 -21.70 11.56 19.71
N THR A 275 -21.36 12.63 18.98
CA THR A 275 -21.37 14.01 19.50
C THR A 275 -22.79 14.43 19.88
N TYR A 276 -23.75 14.24 18.97
CA TYR A 276 -25.16 14.53 19.24
C TYR A 276 -25.75 13.66 20.37
N TYR A 277 -25.38 12.39 20.43
CA TYR A 277 -25.81 11.46 21.47
C TYR A 277 -25.27 11.85 22.85
N CYS A 278 -23.99 12.22 22.95
CA CYS A 278 -23.38 12.70 24.18
C CYS A 278 -24.01 14.02 24.66
N GLN A 279 -24.28 14.95 23.73
CA GLN A 279 -24.89 16.24 24.07
C GLN A 279 -26.35 16.10 24.51
N TYR A 280 -27.19 15.46 23.70
CA TYR A 280 -28.64 15.47 23.91
C TYR A 280 -29.13 14.32 24.78
N ILE A 281 -28.53 13.12 24.70
CA ILE A 281 -29.04 11.94 25.41
C ILE A 281 -28.29 11.68 26.71
N LEU A 282 -26.95 11.79 26.70
CA LEU A 282 -26.14 11.63 27.92
C LEU A 282 -25.99 12.92 28.73
N GLY A 283 -26.35 14.07 28.14
CA GLY A 283 -26.26 15.38 28.79
C GLY A 283 -24.83 15.83 29.11
N ASN A 284 -23.81 15.18 28.52
CA ASN A 284 -22.42 15.49 28.77
C ASN A 284 -21.56 15.26 27.51
N VAL A 285 -21.14 16.37 26.90
CA VAL A 285 -20.30 16.38 25.68
C VAL A 285 -18.88 15.87 25.95
N ASP A 286 -18.37 15.97 27.18
CA ASP A 286 -17.03 15.50 27.54
C ASP A 286 -16.90 13.97 27.45
N LEU A 287 -18.01 13.24 27.39
CA LEU A 287 -18.04 11.79 27.17
C LEU A 287 -17.63 11.37 25.75
N VAL A 288 -17.63 12.30 24.79
CA VAL A 288 -17.17 12.02 23.41
C VAL A 288 -15.72 11.54 23.40
N MET A 289 -14.85 12.14 24.23
CA MET A 289 -13.44 11.77 24.32
C MET A 289 -13.21 10.33 24.82
N PRO A 290 -13.65 9.92 26.02
CA PRO A 290 -13.38 8.57 26.52
C PRO A 290 -13.99 7.49 25.62
N LEU A 291 -15.17 7.73 25.03
CA LEU A 291 -15.81 6.79 24.11
C LEU A 291 -15.05 6.66 22.79
N SER A 292 -14.71 7.79 22.14
CA SER A 292 -13.94 7.79 20.89
C SER A 292 -12.54 7.21 21.10
N ALA A 293 -11.88 7.56 22.21
CA ALA A 293 -10.54 7.08 22.53
C ALA A 293 -10.52 5.57 22.74
N SER A 294 -11.50 5.03 23.47
CA SER A 294 -11.63 3.60 23.71
C SER A 294 -11.74 2.81 22.40
N GLU A 295 -12.51 3.32 21.43
CA GLU A 295 -12.61 2.70 20.11
C GLU A 295 -11.29 2.78 19.32
N LYS A 296 -10.69 3.98 19.20
CA LYS A 296 -9.48 4.14 18.38
C LYS A 296 -8.26 3.41 18.96
N ILE A 297 -8.09 3.42 20.28
CA ILE A 297 -7.02 2.66 20.96
C ILE A 297 -7.20 1.17 20.71
N ALA A 298 -8.44 0.67 20.84
CA ALA A 298 -8.76 -0.72 20.55
C ALA A 298 -8.50 -1.08 19.06
N THR A 299 -8.78 -0.16 18.13
CA THR A 299 -8.41 -0.33 16.71
C THR A 299 -6.90 -0.42 16.51
N ILE A 300 -6.10 0.44 17.13
CA ILE A 300 -4.64 0.40 17.03
C ILE A 300 -4.10 -0.94 17.54
N ILE A 301 -4.58 -1.41 18.70
CA ILE A 301 -4.21 -2.71 19.27
C ILE A 301 -4.64 -3.85 18.33
N GLY A 302 -5.85 -3.78 17.80
CA GLY A 302 -6.37 -4.76 16.84
C GLY A 302 -5.50 -4.87 15.59
N ILE A 303 -5.07 -3.74 15.01
CA ILE A 303 -4.21 -3.74 13.82
C ILE A 303 -2.84 -4.32 14.15
N ALA A 304 -2.27 -4.00 15.31
CA ALA A 304 -0.99 -4.56 15.76
C ALA A 304 -1.00 -6.10 15.87
N LEU A 305 -2.16 -6.71 16.11
CA LEU A 305 -2.34 -8.16 16.20
C LEU A 305 -2.57 -8.84 14.84
N LEU A 306 -2.89 -8.10 13.78
CA LEU A 306 -3.17 -8.67 12.45
C LEU A 306 -2.08 -9.52 11.80
N PRO A 307 -0.75 -9.28 11.94
CA PRO A 307 0.28 -10.12 11.31
C PRO A 307 0.20 -11.56 11.77
N LYS A 308 -0.14 -11.74 13.05
CA LYS A 308 -0.19 -13.06 13.68
C LYS A 308 -1.46 -13.80 13.31
N LEU A 309 -2.51 -13.07 12.94
CA LEU A 309 -3.85 -13.60 12.66
C LEU A 309 -4.10 -13.80 11.15
N LEU A 310 -3.59 -12.91 10.30
CA LEU A 310 -3.80 -12.94 8.85
C LEU A 310 -3.35 -14.26 8.19
N PRO A 311 -2.14 -14.79 8.46
CA PRO A 311 -1.70 -16.07 7.87
C PRO A 311 -2.55 -17.27 8.31
N LYS A 312 -3.14 -17.20 9.51
CA LYS A 312 -3.90 -18.32 10.09
C LYS A 312 -5.36 -18.33 9.61
N PHE A 313 -5.99 -17.17 9.50
CA PHE A 313 -7.43 -17.06 9.28
C PHE A 313 -7.80 -16.47 7.92
N GLY A 314 -6.88 -15.81 7.22
CA GLY A 314 -7.15 -15.12 5.96
C GLY A 314 -7.94 -13.81 6.13
N LYS A 315 -7.97 -12.98 5.09
CA LYS A 315 -8.58 -11.64 5.11
C LYS A 315 -10.10 -11.73 5.35
N ARG A 316 -10.77 -12.63 4.62
CA ARG A 316 -12.22 -12.82 4.67
C ARG A 316 -12.72 -13.11 6.08
N ASN A 317 -12.15 -14.14 6.73
CA ASN A 317 -12.66 -14.62 8.00
C ASN A 317 -12.39 -13.61 9.12
N LEU A 318 -11.28 -12.86 9.06
CA LEU A 318 -10.99 -11.81 10.02
C LEU A 318 -11.94 -10.62 9.88
N ILE A 319 -12.26 -10.18 8.66
CA ILE A 319 -13.28 -9.14 8.46
C ILE A 319 -14.64 -9.63 8.99
N CYS A 320 -15.03 -10.88 8.69
CA CYS A 320 -16.29 -11.45 9.16
C CYS A 320 -16.36 -11.53 10.70
N ALA A 321 -15.31 -12.02 11.34
CA ALA A 321 -15.21 -12.09 12.80
C ALA A 321 -15.26 -10.69 13.43
N GLY A 322 -14.58 -9.73 12.81
CA GLY A 322 -14.62 -8.34 13.22
C GLY A 322 -16.03 -7.73 13.15
N CYS A 323 -16.77 -8.02 12.08
CA CYS A 323 -18.16 -7.57 11.94
C CYS A 323 -19.09 -8.19 12.99
N LEU A 324 -18.94 -9.49 13.28
CA LEU A 324 -19.72 -10.15 14.34
C LEU A 324 -19.42 -9.54 15.71
N LEU A 325 -18.15 -9.21 15.99
CA LEU A 325 -17.76 -8.55 17.24
C LEU A 325 -18.36 -7.14 17.34
N GLY A 326 -18.37 -6.38 16.23
CA GLY A 326 -19.02 -5.07 16.15
C GLY A 326 -20.53 -5.13 16.41
N ILE A 327 -21.22 -6.12 15.83
CA ILE A 327 -22.65 -6.37 16.07
C ILE A 327 -22.89 -6.71 17.55
N ALA A 328 -22.11 -7.64 18.10
CA ALA A 328 -22.22 -8.05 19.49
C ALA A 328 -22.00 -6.87 20.46
N GLY A 329 -21.00 -6.03 20.18
CA GLY A 329 -20.75 -4.82 20.95
C GLY A 329 -21.94 -3.86 20.92
N GLN A 330 -22.51 -3.62 19.74
CA GLN A 330 -23.64 -2.70 19.62
C GLN A 330 -24.92 -3.26 20.26
N LEU A 331 -25.16 -4.58 20.19
CA LEU A 331 -26.25 -5.25 20.89
C LEU A 331 -26.09 -5.19 22.42
N LEU A 332 -24.85 -5.26 22.92
CA LEU A 332 -24.54 -5.09 24.34
C LEU A 332 -24.95 -3.70 24.84
N PHE A 333 -24.73 -2.66 24.02
CA PHE A 333 -25.13 -1.30 24.36
C PHE A 333 -26.64 -1.12 24.47
N LEU A 334 -27.44 -1.89 23.73
CA LEU A 334 -28.90 -1.84 23.79
C LEU A 334 -29.46 -2.27 25.15
N LEU A 335 -28.71 -3.04 25.95
CA LEU A 335 -29.15 -3.47 27.29
C LEU A 335 -29.31 -2.29 28.25
N ASN A 336 -28.45 -1.29 28.13
CA ASN A 336 -28.57 -0.03 28.85
C ASN A 336 -27.84 1.08 28.09
N SER A 337 -28.59 1.77 27.24
CA SER A 337 -28.09 2.81 26.34
C SER A 337 -27.61 4.09 27.05
N THR A 338 -27.85 4.20 28.37
CA THR A 338 -27.41 5.35 29.19
C THR A 338 -26.16 5.07 30.02
N SER A 339 -25.69 3.81 30.08
CA SER A 339 -24.51 3.45 30.86
C SER A 339 -23.22 3.77 30.12
N VAL A 340 -22.40 4.66 30.69
CA VAL A 340 -21.08 5.02 30.15
C VAL A 340 -20.13 3.82 30.10
N THR A 341 -20.15 2.95 31.10
CA THR A 341 -19.30 1.75 31.15
C THR A 341 -19.61 0.78 30.02
N LEU A 342 -20.90 0.55 29.73
CA LEU A 342 -21.31 -0.28 28.59
C LEU A 342 -20.99 0.41 27.26
N GLY A 343 -21.07 1.74 27.20
CA GLY A 343 -20.60 2.53 26.07
C GLY A 343 -19.12 2.30 25.77
N ILE A 344 -18.26 2.35 26.80
CA ILE A 344 -16.81 2.09 26.66
C ILE A 344 -16.56 0.65 26.18
N ALA A 345 -17.22 -0.35 26.79
CA ALA A 345 -17.08 -1.75 26.37
C ALA A 345 -17.47 -1.94 24.89
N THR A 346 -18.56 -1.30 24.47
CA THR A 346 -19.05 -1.32 23.08
C THR A 346 -18.05 -0.68 22.12
N CYS A 347 -17.50 0.47 22.49
CA CYS A 347 -16.45 1.16 21.71
C CYS A 347 -15.21 0.27 21.56
N ILE A 348 -14.77 -0.41 22.61
CA ILE A 348 -13.63 -1.34 22.54
C ILE A 348 -13.92 -2.50 21.59
N MET A 349 -15.09 -3.15 21.72
CA MET A 349 -15.49 -4.26 20.86
C MET A 349 -15.56 -3.84 19.38
N ARG A 350 -16.15 -2.68 19.09
CA ARG A 350 -16.20 -2.10 17.75
C ARG A 350 -14.82 -1.73 17.22
N GLY A 351 -13.96 -1.19 18.08
CA GLY A 351 -12.58 -0.83 17.74
C GLY A 351 -11.75 -2.04 17.30
N ILE A 352 -11.82 -3.14 18.06
CA ILE A 352 -11.21 -4.42 17.69
C ILE A 352 -11.90 -4.99 16.43
N GLY A 353 -13.22 -4.88 16.35
CA GLY A 353 -14.01 -5.38 15.23
C GLY A 353 -13.66 -4.73 13.89
N ILE A 354 -13.34 -3.43 13.87
CA ILE A 354 -13.02 -2.71 12.63
C ILE A 354 -11.56 -2.84 12.21
N ALA A 355 -10.69 -3.22 13.14
CA ALA A 355 -9.25 -3.33 12.90
C ALA A 355 -8.89 -4.25 11.71
N PRO A 356 -9.46 -5.47 11.55
CA PRO A 356 -9.19 -6.31 10.39
C PRO A 356 -9.47 -5.64 9.06
N PHE A 357 -10.62 -4.98 8.91
CA PHE A 357 -10.94 -4.27 7.68
C PHE A 357 -9.95 -3.14 7.44
N TYR A 358 -9.70 -2.32 8.45
CA TYR A 358 -8.77 -1.19 8.35
C TYR A 358 -7.36 -1.63 7.95
N GLY A 359 -6.91 -2.76 8.49
CA GLY A 359 -5.59 -3.33 8.18
C GLY A 359 -5.49 -4.00 6.82
N VAL A 360 -6.60 -4.40 6.17
CA VAL A 360 -6.59 -5.08 4.84
C VAL A 360 -7.21 -4.25 3.71
N GLN A 361 -7.81 -3.09 3.99
CA GLN A 361 -8.57 -2.28 3.03
C GLN A 361 -7.80 -1.93 1.74
N TYR A 362 -6.51 -1.58 1.85
CA TYR A 362 -5.69 -1.24 0.67
C TYR A 362 -5.15 -2.47 -0.06
N SER A 363 -5.35 -3.68 0.48
CA SER A 363 -4.89 -4.93 -0.13
C SER A 363 -5.96 -5.58 -1.00
N LEU A 364 -7.23 -5.24 -0.76
CA LEU A 364 -8.37 -5.75 -1.52
C LEU A 364 -8.36 -5.30 -3.00
N PRO A 365 -7.97 -4.04 -3.34
CA PRO A 365 -7.76 -3.64 -4.72
C PRO A 365 -6.65 -4.42 -5.42
N SER A 366 -5.53 -4.70 -4.73
CA SER A 366 -4.42 -5.49 -5.29
C SER A 366 -4.87 -6.89 -5.66
N ASP A 367 -5.61 -7.52 -4.76
CA ASP A 367 -6.24 -8.82 -4.98
C ASP A 367 -7.21 -8.79 -6.19
N ALA A 368 -7.94 -7.68 -6.39
CA ALA A 368 -8.80 -7.49 -7.54
C ALA A 368 -8.02 -7.30 -8.85
N ILE A 369 -6.85 -6.66 -8.83
CA ILE A 369 -5.97 -6.49 -10.00
C ILE A 369 -5.51 -7.86 -10.50
N GLU A 370 -4.99 -8.70 -9.61
CA GLU A 370 -4.52 -10.05 -9.93
C GLU A 370 -5.66 -10.91 -10.52
N TYR A 371 -6.86 -10.84 -9.93
CA TYR A 371 -8.03 -11.51 -10.48
C TYR A 371 -8.44 -10.97 -11.86
N GLY A 372 -8.37 -9.66 -12.04
CA GLY A 372 -8.67 -8.99 -13.31
C GLY A 372 -7.75 -9.48 -14.42
N GLN A 373 -6.43 -9.53 -14.16
CA GLN A 373 -5.44 -10.04 -15.10
C GLN A 373 -5.67 -11.52 -15.40
N TRP A 374 -5.94 -12.36 -14.38
CA TRP A 374 -6.20 -13.79 -14.60
C TRP A 374 -7.42 -14.09 -15.47
N LYS A 375 -8.46 -13.26 -15.39
CA LYS A 375 -9.70 -13.42 -16.16
C LYS A 375 -9.67 -12.76 -17.53
N THR A 376 -9.12 -11.56 -17.63
CA THR A 376 -9.24 -10.72 -18.82
C THR A 376 -7.93 -10.59 -19.60
N GLY A 377 -6.80 -10.98 -19.01
CA GLY A 377 -5.46 -10.74 -19.55
C GLY A 377 -4.97 -9.30 -19.39
N LEU A 378 -5.87 -8.36 -19.05
CA LEU A 378 -5.56 -6.95 -18.90
C LEU A 378 -5.22 -6.62 -17.45
N ARG A 379 -4.03 -6.04 -17.22
CA ARG A 379 -3.61 -5.55 -15.90
C ARG A 379 -3.99 -4.08 -15.76
N ILE A 380 -5.00 -3.80 -14.93
CA ILE A 380 -5.56 -2.45 -14.74
C ILE A 380 -5.37 -2.03 -13.29
N GLU A 381 -4.33 -1.26 -12.99
CA GLU A 381 -4.01 -0.89 -11.60
C GLU A 381 -4.77 0.35 -11.11
N GLY A 382 -4.68 1.46 -11.86
CA GLY A 382 -5.17 2.76 -11.39
C GLY A 382 -6.67 2.81 -11.11
N LEU A 383 -7.48 2.22 -11.99
CA LEU A 383 -8.94 2.13 -11.82
C LEU A 383 -9.35 1.15 -10.71
N MET A 384 -8.54 0.12 -10.41
CA MET A 384 -8.87 -0.81 -9.32
C MET A 384 -8.66 -0.13 -7.96
N PHE A 385 -7.57 0.63 -7.79
CA PHE A 385 -7.32 1.41 -6.58
C PHE A 385 -8.28 2.58 -6.38
N SER A 386 -8.94 3.07 -7.44
CA SER A 386 -9.96 4.13 -7.27
C SER A 386 -11.18 3.66 -6.48
N SER A 387 -11.39 2.36 -6.29
CA SER A 387 -12.43 1.84 -5.38
C SER A 387 -12.32 2.41 -3.96
N MET A 388 -11.10 2.69 -3.49
CA MET A 388 -10.85 3.23 -2.15
C MET A 388 -11.34 4.68 -2.02
N SER A 389 -10.84 5.57 -2.88
CA SER A 389 -11.27 6.99 -2.85
C SER A 389 -12.75 7.14 -3.20
N MET A 390 -13.22 6.40 -4.22
CA MET A 390 -14.63 6.44 -4.62
C MET A 390 -15.55 5.94 -3.50
N GLY A 391 -15.20 4.83 -2.84
CA GLY A 391 -15.96 4.31 -1.70
C GLY A 391 -15.99 5.31 -0.54
N GLN A 392 -14.86 5.94 -0.22
CA GLN A 392 -14.78 6.94 0.84
C GLN A 392 -15.64 8.18 0.57
N LYS A 393 -15.57 8.73 -0.65
CA LYS A 393 -16.31 9.94 -1.01
C LYS A 393 -17.80 9.67 -1.18
N ALA A 394 -18.15 8.57 -1.84
CA ALA A 394 -19.54 8.17 -1.99
C ALA A 394 -20.18 7.86 -0.63
N GLY A 395 -19.53 7.04 0.19
CA GLY A 395 -20.01 6.70 1.54
C GLY A 395 -20.20 7.93 2.39
N SER A 396 -19.26 8.87 2.36
CA SER A 396 -19.39 10.10 3.14
C SER A 396 -20.49 11.04 2.68
N GLY A 397 -20.58 11.29 1.37
CA GLY A 397 -21.61 12.16 0.80
C GLY A 397 -23.02 11.64 1.04
N PHE A 398 -23.27 10.36 0.76
CA PHE A 398 -24.58 9.77 0.97
C PHE A 398 -24.99 9.78 2.44
N THR A 399 -24.06 9.49 3.35
CA THR A 399 -24.36 9.47 4.79
C THR A 399 -24.75 10.85 5.30
N SER A 400 -23.95 11.88 5.02
CA SER A 400 -24.25 13.25 5.45
C SER A 400 -25.56 13.78 4.86
N ALA A 401 -25.87 13.42 3.62
CA ALA A 401 -27.13 13.81 2.98
C ALA A 401 -28.35 13.17 3.63
N ILE A 402 -28.31 11.84 3.82
CA ILE A 402 -29.39 11.07 4.43
C ILE A 402 -29.59 11.56 5.87
N MET A 403 -28.51 11.71 6.63
CA MET A 403 -28.56 12.18 8.01
C MET A 403 -29.12 13.60 8.11
N GLY A 404 -28.63 14.53 7.29
CA GLY A 404 -29.14 15.91 7.25
C GLY A 404 -30.62 16.00 6.86
N ALA A 405 -31.05 15.19 5.88
CA ALA A 405 -32.46 15.12 5.48
C ALA A 405 -33.35 14.57 6.60
N VAL A 406 -32.93 13.50 7.29
CA VAL A 406 -33.72 12.87 8.36
C VAL A 406 -33.81 13.77 9.59
N LEU A 407 -32.71 14.45 9.96
CA LEU A 407 -32.73 15.45 11.02
C LEU A 407 -33.65 16.64 10.67
N SER A 408 -33.62 17.09 9.41
CA SER A 408 -34.51 18.16 8.94
C SER A 408 -35.99 17.74 8.96
N MET A 409 -36.31 16.50 8.57
CA MET A 409 -37.69 15.96 8.64
C MET A 409 -38.17 15.84 10.08
N ALA A 410 -37.27 15.59 11.03
CA ALA A 410 -37.57 15.55 12.46
C ALA A 410 -37.66 16.93 13.11
N ALA A 411 -37.59 18.01 12.33
CA ALA A 411 -37.56 19.39 12.80
C ALA A 411 -36.46 19.65 13.86
N PHE A 412 -35.29 19.04 13.66
CA PHE A 412 -34.12 19.29 14.48
C PHE A 412 -33.68 20.75 14.37
N ASP A 413 -33.50 21.39 15.52
CA ASP A 413 -33.07 22.78 15.61
C ASP A 413 -31.73 22.87 16.35
N GLY A 414 -30.63 23.03 15.62
CA GLY A 414 -29.29 23.03 16.21
C GLY A 414 -29.05 24.14 17.25
N LEU A 415 -29.87 25.20 17.26
CA LEU A 415 -29.74 26.32 18.22
C LEU A 415 -30.23 25.97 19.62
N LYS A 416 -30.95 24.86 19.77
CA LYS A 416 -31.45 24.41 21.07
C LYS A 416 -30.41 23.54 21.77
N ALA A 417 -29.96 24.00 22.93
CA ALA A 417 -28.80 23.47 23.63
C ALA A 417 -29.12 22.18 24.39
N THR A 418 -30.37 21.99 24.81
CA THR A 418 -30.79 20.86 25.63
C THR A 418 -31.83 19.98 24.93
N ALA A 419 -31.88 18.71 25.33
CA ALA A 419 -32.90 17.79 24.82
C ALA A 419 -34.33 18.23 25.19
N ALA A 420 -34.53 18.94 26.30
CA ALA A 420 -35.84 19.43 26.71
C ALA A 420 -36.42 20.48 25.73
N GLU A 421 -35.56 21.16 24.97
CA GLU A 421 -35.96 22.20 24.02
C GLU A 421 -36.22 21.61 22.62
N GLN A 422 -35.62 20.46 22.30
CA GLN A 422 -35.76 19.76 21.01
C GLN A 422 -37.13 19.11 20.82
N THR A 423 -37.50 18.82 19.57
CA THR A 423 -38.68 18.01 19.27
C THR A 423 -38.47 16.56 19.73
N ALA A 424 -39.54 15.90 20.17
CA ALA A 424 -39.50 14.51 20.55
C ALA A 424 -39.08 13.61 19.37
N GLU A 425 -39.49 13.96 18.13
CA GLU A 425 -39.04 13.26 16.93
C GLU A 425 -37.52 13.38 16.72
N ALA A 426 -36.92 14.57 16.91
CA ALA A 426 -35.48 14.75 16.71
C ALA A 426 -34.65 13.91 17.68
N ILE A 427 -35.03 13.85 18.96
CA ILE A 427 -34.37 13.00 19.95
C ILE A 427 -34.51 11.52 19.59
N SER A 428 -35.69 11.12 19.15
CA SER A 428 -35.95 9.75 18.71
C SER A 428 -35.09 9.35 17.51
N VAL A 429 -34.93 10.26 16.54
CA VAL A 429 -34.04 10.08 15.38
C VAL A 429 -32.59 9.92 15.83
N ILE A 430 -32.06 10.83 16.65
CA ILE A 430 -30.67 10.77 17.15
C ILE A 430 -30.42 9.44 17.89
N ARG A 431 -31.36 9.04 18.75
CA ARG A 431 -31.29 7.77 19.48
C ARG A 431 -31.30 6.57 18.53
N THR A 432 -32.20 6.56 17.55
CA THR A 432 -32.36 5.45 16.61
C THR A 432 -31.14 5.30 15.70
N PHE A 433 -30.61 6.44 15.24
CA PHE A 433 -29.42 6.50 14.40
C PHE A 433 -28.21 5.90 15.10
N TYR A 434 -27.87 6.40 16.30
CA TYR A 434 -26.71 5.91 17.02
C TYR A 434 -26.83 4.46 17.47
N LEU A 435 -28.04 4.00 17.83
CA LEU A 435 -28.24 2.65 18.37
C LEU A 435 -28.34 1.56 17.29
N TYR A 436 -29.12 1.78 16.23
CA TYR A 436 -29.49 0.72 15.29
C TYR A 436 -28.76 0.79 13.95
N VAL A 437 -28.43 1.98 13.45
CA VAL A 437 -27.81 2.11 12.13
C VAL A 437 -26.42 1.46 12.06
N PRO A 438 -25.55 1.57 13.10
CA PRO A 438 -24.30 0.81 13.13
C PRO A 438 -24.51 -0.70 12.98
N ILE A 439 -25.56 -1.28 13.59
CA ILE A 439 -25.87 -2.72 13.48
C ILE A 439 -26.15 -3.08 12.02
N ALA A 440 -27.00 -2.31 11.35
CA ALA A 440 -27.32 -2.53 9.94
C ALA A 440 -26.08 -2.46 9.06
N ILE A 441 -25.19 -1.48 9.29
CA ILE A 441 -23.95 -1.33 8.52
C ILE A 441 -23.01 -2.52 8.74
N TRP A 442 -22.84 -2.95 9.99
CA TRP A 442 -22.02 -4.13 10.28
C TRP A 442 -22.56 -5.41 9.63
N ILE A 443 -23.89 -5.59 9.61
CA ILE A 443 -24.53 -6.71 8.90
C ILE A 443 -24.25 -6.62 7.40
N ILE A 444 -24.39 -5.45 6.79
CA ILE A 444 -24.11 -5.28 5.36
C ILE A 444 -22.63 -5.55 5.05
N MET A 445 -21.71 -5.02 5.85
CA MET A 445 -20.27 -5.30 5.72
C MET A 445 -19.97 -6.79 5.85
N PHE A 446 -20.61 -7.48 6.80
CA PHE A 446 -20.49 -8.93 6.96
C PHE A 446 -20.97 -9.68 5.72
N LEU A 447 -22.14 -9.34 5.17
CA LEU A 447 -22.68 -9.96 3.95
C LEU A 447 -21.77 -9.73 2.74
N ILE A 448 -21.24 -8.53 2.57
CA ILE A 448 -20.29 -8.21 1.49
C ILE A 448 -18.99 -9.01 1.68
N ALA A 449 -18.46 -9.09 2.90
CA ALA A 449 -17.26 -9.86 3.20
C ALA A 449 -17.44 -11.36 2.96
N LEU A 450 -18.64 -11.92 3.19
CA LEU A 450 -18.92 -13.33 2.89
C LEU A 450 -18.76 -13.67 1.41
N CYS A 451 -19.04 -12.72 0.52
CA CYS A 451 -18.86 -12.86 -0.93
C CYS A 451 -17.38 -12.86 -1.36
N TYR A 452 -16.46 -12.44 -0.48
CA TYR A 452 -15.02 -12.47 -0.74
C TYR A 452 -14.47 -13.90 -0.71
N LYS A 453 -14.39 -14.54 -1.88
CA LYS A 453 -13.90 -15.93 -2.03
C LYS A 453 -12.47 -16.03 -2.56
N LEU A 454 -11.75 -14.92 -2.70
CA LEU A 454 -10.45 -14.90 -3.37
C LEU A 454 -9.37 -15.64 -2.57
N ASP A 455 -9.39 -15.54 -1.23
CA ASP A 455 -8.39 -16.18 -0.35
C ASP A 455 -8.17 -17.67 -0.68
N LYS A 456 -9.23 -18.40 -1.02
CA LYS A 456 -9.14 -19.85 -1.36
C LYS A 456 -8.64 -20.13 -2.78
N LYS A 457 -8.76 -19.16 -3.68
CA LYS A 457 -8.42 -19.29 -5.10
C LYS A 457 -7.08 -18.67 -5.45
N TYR A 458 -6.53 -17.84 -4.55
CA TYR A 458 -5.35 -17.02 -4.79
C TYR A 458 -4.14 -17.83 -5.25
N ASP A 459 -3.74 -18.85 -4.49
CA ASP A 459 -2.57 -19.67 -4.83
C ASP A 459 -2.70 -20.44 -6.14
N ARG A 460 -3.93 -20.82 -6.51
CA ARG A 460 -4.19 -21.49 -7.79
C ARG A 460 -4.15 -20.49 -8.94
N MET A 461 -4.78 -19.33 -8.75
CA MET A 461 -4.81 -18.24 -9.73
C MET A 461 -3.39 -17.78 -10.07
N MET A 462 -2.56 -17.54 -9.05
CA MET A 462 -1.16 -17.15 -9.26
C MET A 462 -0.38 -18.24 -10.02
N ARG A 463 -0.52 -19.51 -9.65
CA ARG A 463 0.13 -20.62 -10.39
C ARG A 463 -0.29 -20.69 -11.86
N GLU A 464 -1.58 -20.50 -12.15
CA GLU A 464 -2.08 -20.50 -13.53
C GLU A 464 -1.62 -19.27 -14.32
N LEU A 465 -1.53 -18.10 -13.67
CA LEU A 465 -1.03 -16.87 -14.29
C LEU A 465 0.42 -17.04 -14.75
N ILE A 466 1.28 -17.55 -13.87
CA ILE A 466 2.69 -17.87 -14.17
C ILE A 466 2.79 -18.82 -15.35
N ALA A 467 1.97 -19.88 -15.35
CA ALA A 467 2.01 -20.89 -16.40
C ALA A 467 1.58 -20.34 -17.76
N ARG A 468 0.74 -19.29 -17.80
CA ARG A 468 0.35 -18.60 -19.04
C ARG A 468 1.44 -17.65 -19.51
N GLU A 469 1.97 -16.81 -18.63
CA GLU A 469 3.05 -15.89 -18.95
C GLU A 469 4.32 -16.63 -19.43
N GLY A 470 4.61 -17.80 -18.86
CA GLY A 470 5.67 -18.70 -19.32
C GLY A 470 5.39 -19.40 -20.65
N LYS A 471 4.11 -19.55 -21.03
CA LYS A 471 3.71 -20.11 -22.34
C LYS A 471 3.66 -19.07 -23.43
N ASP A 472 3.19 -17.86 -23.15
CA ASP A 472 3.15 -16.76 -24.11
C ASP A 472 4.58 -16.34 -24.50
N ALA A 473 5.53 -16.39 -23.56
CA ALA A 473 6.96 -16.23 -23.86
C ALA A 473 7.56 -17.36 -24.72
N ALA A 474 6.93 -18.54 -24.76
CA ALA A 474 7.33 -19.68 -25.60
C ALA A 474 6.52 -19.78 -26.90
N GLY A 475 5.39 -19.08 -27.00
CA GLY A 475 4.42 -19.13 -28.09
C GLY A 475 4.39 -17.87 -28.96
N SER A 476 4.94 -16.74 -28.49
CA SER A 476 5.29 -15.60 -29.34
C SER A 476 6.50 -15.96 -30.20
N GLY A 477 6.23 -16.77 -31.23
CA GLY A 477 7.14 -17.02 -32.34
C GLY A 477 7.29 -15.79 -33.22
N ASP A 478 7.75 -14.69 -32.65
CA ASP A 478 8.56 -13.76 -33.43
C ASP A 478 9.85 -14.51 -33.69
N THR A 479 9.95 -15.11 -34.87
CA THR A 479 11.23 -15.48 -35.47
C THR A 479 12.02 -14.20 -35.62
N VAL A 480 12.68 -13.79 -34.54
CA VAL A 480 13.83 -12.90 -34.63
C VAL A 480 14.84 -13.69 -35.43
N ASP A 481 15.10 -13.24 -36.66
CA ASP A 481 16.22 -13.71 -37.45
C ASP A 481 17.46 -13.71 -36.56
N ILE A 482 17.95 -14.92 -36.29
CA ILE A 482 19.11 -15.17 -35.45
C ILE A 482 20.30 -14.54 -36.17
N PRO A 483 20.94 -13.47 -35.65
CA PRO A 483 22.26 -13.13 -36.12
C PRO A 483 23.14 -14.31 -35.70
N GLN A 484 23.70 -15.02 -36.68
CA GLN A 484 24.60 -16.14 -36.46
C GLN A 484 25.64 -15.76 -35.39
N SER A 485 25.76 -16.60 -34.36
CA SER A 485 26.84 -16.49 -33.39
C SER A 485 28.17 -16.47 -34.13
N VAL A 486 29.05 -15.56 -33.73
CA VAL A 486 30.37 -15.33 -34.35
C VAL A 486 31.32 -16.53 -34.17
N ASN A 487 30.92 -17.59 -33.45
CA ASN A 487 31.54 -18.91 -33.54
C ASN A 487 30.44 -19.98 -33.41
N GLY A 488 30.53 -21.06 -34.19
CA GLY A 488 29.49 -22.08 -34.37
C GLY A 488 29.12 -22.94 -33.14
N ASN A 489 29.36 -22.48 -31.90
CA ASN A 489 28.92 -23.16 -30.69
C ASN A 489 27.44 -22.85 -30.38
N LYS A 490 26.67 -23.89 -30.03
CA LYS A 490 25.24 -23.81 -29.65
C LYS A 490 24.94 -24.38 -28.26
N ILE A 491 25.98 -24.72 -27.49
CA ILE A 491 25.86 -25.49 -26.24
C ILE A 491 25.52 -24.58 -25.06
N ASN A 492 24.46 -24.93 -24.33
CA ASN A 492 24.11 -24.32 -23.04
C ASN A 492 24.39 -25.29 -21.90
N ILE A 493 25.01 -24.81 -20.83
CA ILE A 493 25.29 -25.65 -19.64
C ILE A 493 24.64 -25.03 -18.41
N ALA A 494 23.78 -25.77 -17.72
CA ALA A 494 23.20 -25.37 -16.44
C ALA A 494 23.90 -26.08 -15.27
N ILE A 495 24.39 -25.31 -14.29
CA ILE A 495 25.14 -25.84 -13.15
C ILE A 495 24.38 -25.58 -11.84
N GLY A 496 23.92 -26.66 -11.21
CA GLY A 496 23.49 -26.66 -9.80
C GLY A 496 24.70 -26.93 -8.89
N ARG A 497 24.76 -26.32 -7.71
CA ARG A 497 25.87 -26.52 -6.77
C ARG A 497 25.50 -26.33 -5.31
N VAL A 498 26.19 -27.04 -4.42
CA VAL A 498 26.26 -26.69 -2.99
C VAL A 498 27.29 -25.57 -2.75
N TYR A 499 27.11 -24.79 -1.68
CA TYR A 499 28.09 -23.78 -1.29
C TYR A 499 29.40 -24.44 -0.84
N GLY A 500 30.54 -23.87 -1.25
CA GLY A 500 31.86 -24.45 -0.97
C GLY A 500 32.32 -25.54 -1.94
N ALA A 501 31.59 -25.83 -3.03
CA ALA A 501 32.00 -26.81 -4.05
C ALA A 501 32.72 -26.18 -5.26
N SER A 502 33.37 -25.02 -5.11
CA SER A 502 34.13 -24.34 -6.19
C SER A 502 33.39 -24.12 -7.53
N GLY A 503 32.05 -24.17 -7.54
CA GLY A 503 31.29 -24.21 -8.79
C GLY A 503 31.40 -22.98 -9.70
N ARG A 504 31.81 -21.82 -9.18
CA ARG A 504 32.12 -20.64 -10.01
C ARG A 504 33.40 -20.82 -10.81
N ARG A 505 34.47 -21.33 -10.17
CA ARG A 505 35.74 -21.64 -10.86
C ARG A 505 35.52 -22.69 -11.96
N ILE A 506 34.65 -23.66 -11.72
CA ILE A 506 34.26 -24.67 -12.72
C ILE A 506 33.46 -24.04 -13.87
N ALA A 507 32.51 -23.16 -13.58
CA ALA A 507 31.75 -22.46 -14.62
C ALA A 507 32.63 -21.57 -15.50
N GLU A 508 33.58 -20.85 -14.91
CA GLU A 508 34.57 -20.03 -15.62
C GLU A 508 35.52 -20.90 -16.48
N GLY A 509 35.94 -22.05 -15.98
CA GLY A 509 36.73 -23.03 -16.74
C GLY A 509 35.98 -23.59 -17.95
N LEU A 510 34.71 -23.98 -17.77
CA LEU A 510 33.86 -24.47 -18.85
C LEU A 510 33.58 -23.41 -19.92
N ALA A 511 33.31 -22.18 -19.50
CA ALA A 511 33.06 -21.07 -20.40
C ALA A 511 34.29 -20.72 -21.24
N LYS A 512 35.49 -20.82 -20.66
CA LYS A 512 36.75 -20.61 -21.37
C LYS A 512 36.97 -21.64 -22.48
N GLU A 513 36.74 -22.92 -22.18
CA GLU A 513 36.94 -24.02 -23.14
C GLU A 513 35.85 -24.06 -24.24
N LEU A 514 34.61 -23.66 -23.89
CA LEU A 514 33.50 -23.60 -24.85
C LEU A 514 33.40 -22.24 -25.57
N GLU A 515 34.34 -21.31 -25.33
CA GLU A 515 34.30 -19.95 -25.87
C GLU A 515 32.94 -19.24 -25.67
N CYS A 516 32.31 -19.47 -24.51
CA CYS A 516 30.98 -18.95 -24.20
C CYS A 516 30.98 -18.09 -22.93
N ARG A 517 29.87 -17.42 -22.62
CA ARG A 517 29.79 -16.51 -21.45
C ARG A 517 29.33 -17.25 -20.20
N VAL A 518 29.81 -16.82 -19.03
CA VAL A 518 29.26 -17.25 -17.73
C VAL A 518 28.13 -16.30 -17.32
N TYR A 519 26.94 -16.85 -17.19
CA TYR A 519 25.75 -16.16 -16.69
C TYR A 519 25.54 -16.49 -15.21
N ASP A 520 26.13 -15.65 -14.35
CA ASP A 520 25.96 -15.65 -12.89
C ASP A 520 25.51 -14.25 -12.43
N ARG A 521 26.45 -13.31 -12.35
CA ARG A 521 26.16 -11.90 -12.00
C ARG A 521 25.40 -11.14 -13.08
N GLN A 522 25.56 -11.47 -14.36
CA GLN A 522 24.89 -10.75 -15.45
C GLN A 522 23.38 -10.92 -15.45
N ILE A 523 22.87 -12.08 -15.03
CA ILE A 523 21.42 -12.30 -14.84
C ILE A 523 20.92 -11.37 -13.75
N ILE A 524 21.68 -11.21 -12.66
CA ILE A 524 21.40 -10.28 -11.56
C ILE A 524 21.42 -8.83 -12.05
N CYS A 525 22.39 -8.44 -12.89
CA CYS A 525 22.48 -7.09 -13.47
C CYS A 525 21.31 -6.79 -14.42
N LEU A 526 20.95 -7.74 -15.28
CA LEU A 526 19.84 -7.58 -16.23
C LEU A 526 18.48 -7.59 -15.52
N LEU A 527 18.35 -8.37 -14.45
CA LEU A 527 17.20 -8.30 -13.55
C LEU A 527 17.18 -6.95 -12.84
N ALA A 528 18.31 -6.46 -12.34
CA ALA A 528 18.43 -5.14 -11.75
C ALA A 528 18.01 -4.05 -12.73
N GLU A 529 18.52 -4.06 -13.96
CA GLU A 529 18.16 -3.13 -15.03
C GLU A 529 16.66 -3.19 -15.35
N LYS A 530 16.09 -4.39 -15.56
CA LYS A 530 14.63 -4.55 -15.78
C LYS A 530 13.78 -4.14 -14.57
N LEU A 531 14.33 -4.19 -13.35
CA LEU A 531 13.72 -3.74 -12.10
C LEU A 531 14.03 -2.25 -11.79
N GLY A 532 14.78 -1.57 -12.66
CA GLY A 532 15.21 -0.18 -12.50
C GLY A 532 16.17 0.05 -11.33
N LEU A 533 17.00 -0.93 -10.98
CA LEU A 533 18.03 -0.91 -9.92
C LEU A 533 19.42 -0.54 -10.46
N GLU A 534 19.49 0.21 -11.57
CA GLU A 534 20.72 0.44 -12.35
C GLU A 534 21.85 1.13 -11.56
N ASP A 535 21.49 1.97 -10.58
CA ASP A 535 22.43 2.74 -9.75
C ASP A 535 22.81 2.06 -8.41
N ALA A 536 22.30 0.85 -8.14
CA ALA A 536 22.54 0.15 -6.88
C ALA A 536 23.87 -0.63 -6.88
N GLN A 537 24.57 -0.64 -5.74
CA GLN A 537 25.79 -1.45 -5.61
C GLN A 537 25.46 -2.95 -5.74
N MET A 538 26.30 -3.69 -6.47
CA MET A 538 26.09 -5.12 -6.76
C MET A 538 25.82 -5.97 -5.52
N GLY A 539 26.46 -5.66 -4.39
CA GLY A 539 26.23 -6.36 -3.12
C GLY A 539 24.82 -6.18 -2.57
N ASP A 540 24.20 -5.00 -2.78
CA ASP A 540 22.87 -4.68 -2.30
C ASP A 540 21.79 -5.23 -3.23
N VAL A 541 22.02 -5.20 -4.54
CA VAL A 541 21.17 -5.90 -5.52
C VAL A 541 21.18 -7.40 -5.24
N GLN A 542 22.36 -7.97 -4.96
CA GLN A 542 22.48 -9.39 -4.67
C GLN A 542 21.79 -9.75 -3.36
N LYS A 543 21.97 -8.98 -2.28
CA LYS A 543 21.21 -9.15 -1.02
C LYS A 543 19.71 -8.98 -1.22
N TYR A 544 19.27 -8.03 -2.04
CA TYR A 544 17.85 -7.82 -2.35
C TYR A 544 17.27 -9.05 -3.06
N LEU A 545 17.93 -9.53 -4.11
CA LEU A 545 17.51 -10.70 -4.87
C LEU A 545 17.65 -12.01 -4.07
N ASP A 546 18.62 -12.08 -3.17
CA ASP A 546 18.84 -13.24 -2.30
C ASP A 546 17.89 -13.21 -1.11
N SER A 547 17.40 -12.05 -0.65
CA SER A 547 16.37 -11.96 0.40
C SER A 547 15.03 -12.59 -0.01
N TYR A 548 14.73 -12.60 -1.31
CA TYR A 548 13.59 -13.34 -1.89
C TYR A 548 13.86 -14.85 -2.03
N ASN A 549 15.13 -15.24 -2.14
CA ASN A 549 15.54 -16.65 -2.25
C ASN A 549 15.79 -17.32 -0.90
N GLU A 550 16.19 -16.55 0.12
CA GLU A 550 16.76 -17.05 1.37
C GLU A 550 15.75 -17.11 2.52
N ASN A 551 14.47 -16.75 2.29
CA ASN A 551 13.42 -16.78 3.31
C ASN A 551 13.92 -16.18 4.64
N GLU A 552 14.75 -15.13 4.59
CA GLU A 552 14.90 -14.27 5.76
C GLU A 552 13.49 -13.95 6.19
N PRO A 553 13.12 -14.13 7.48
CA PRO A 553 11.80 -13.79 7.92
C PRO A 553 11.60 -12.35 7.48
N LEU A 554 10.71 -12.18 6.50
CA LEU A 554 9.83 -11.06 6.45
C LEU A 554 9.31 -11.01 7.88
N THR A 555 9.94 -10.16 8.69
CA THR A 555 9.20 -9.42 9.68
C THR A 555 8.17 -8.69 8.85
N PHE A 556 7.10 -9.45 8.57
CA PHE A 556 5.87 -9.03 7.97
C PHE A 556 5.41 -7.97 8.94
N SER A 557 5.85 -6.75 8.68
CA SER A 557 5.44 -5.61 9.46
C SER A 557 3.94 -5.55 9.20
N PRO A 558 3.08 -5.56 10.25
CA PRO A 558 1.60 -5.60 10.17
C PRO A 558 0.88 -4.69 9.21
N TYR A 559 1.62 -3.84 8.55
CA TYR A 559 1.17 -2.61 7.96
C TYR A 559 1.92 -2.36 6.63
N THR A 560 2.74 -3.33 6.17
CA THR A 560 3.36 -3.37 4.86
C THR A 560 2.32 -3.24 3.76
N TYR A 561 2.31 -2.08 3.09
CA TYR A 561 1.39 -1.76 2.01
C TYR A 561 2.16 -1.23 0.81
N PRO A 562 1.94 -1.80 -0.39
CA PRO A 562 2.49 -1.23 -1.61
C PRO A 562 1.91 0.16 -1.82
N ALA A 563 2.77 1.18 -1.83
CA ALA A 563 2.40 2.51 -2.25
C ALA A 563 2.35 2.54 -3.78
N ALA A 564 1.24 3.03 -4.34
CA ALA A 564 1.01 3.12 -5.77
C ALA A 564 2.13 3.91 -6.47
N GLY A 565 2.69 3.31 -7.53
CA GLY A 565 3.53 4.03 -8.49
C GLY A 565 5.02 3.73 -8.43
N VAL A 566 5.48 2.70 -7.71
CA VAL A 566 6.88 2.32 -7.78
C VAL A 566 7.03 0.82 -7.76
N ALA A 567 7.89 0.32 -8.68
CA ALA A 567 8.24 -1.07 -8.94
C ALA A 567 7.43 -2.05 -8.08
N GLU A 568 6.34 -2.54 -8.69
CA GLU A 568 5.48 -3.56 -8.12
C GLU A 568 6.31 -4.54 -7.30
N ASP A 569 5.92 -4.77 -6.05
CA ASP A 569 6.47 -5.88 -5.28
C ASP A 569 6.28 -7.15 -6.13
N MET A 570 7.35 -7.59 -6.77
CA MET A 570 7.37 -8.89 -7.40
C MET A 570 7.10 -9.89 -6.30
N THR A 571 5.99 -10.59 -6.39
CA THR A 571 5.80 -11.83 -5.64
C THR A 571 7.01 -12.75 -5.93
N ASP A 572 7.41 -13.64 -5.02
CA ASP A 572 8.51 -14.59 -5.27
C ASP A 572 8.30 -15.34 -6.60
N VAL A 573 7.02 -15.54 -6.93
CA VAL A 573 6.45 -16.00 -8.20
C VAL A 573 6.81 -15.10 -9.39
N SER A 574 6.53 -13.80 -9.31
CA SER A 574 6.84 -12.82 -10.36
C SER A 574 8.36 -12.72 -10.54
N MET A 575 9.13 -12.71 -9.45
CA MET A 575 10.60 -12.70 -9.44
C MET A 575 11.16 -13.94 -10.17
N PHE A 576 10.63 -15.13 -9.89
CA PHE A 576 10.97 -16.36 -10.59
C PHE A 576 10.61 -16.30 -12.09
N THR A 577 9.51 -15.62 -12.43
CA THR A 577 9.02 -15.47 -13.81
C THR A 577 9.96 -14.59 -14.63
N GLU A 578 10.36 -13.42 -14.12
CA GLU A 578 11.35 -12.58 -14.83
C GLU A 578 12.74 -13.23 -14.84
N GLN A 579 13.14 -13.92 -13.76
CA GLN A 579 14.38 -14.72 -13.77
C GLN A 579 14.35 -15.75 -14.92
N SER A 580 13.25 -16.48 -15.06
CA SER A 580 13.09 -17.49 -16.12
C SER A 580 13.11 -16.85 -17.52
N ARG A 581 12.43 -15.71 -17.69
CA ARG A 581 12.41 -14.95 -18.95
C ARG A 581 13.80 -14.47 -19.34
N VAL A 582 14.56 -13.89 -18.41
CA VAL A 582 15.94 -13.43 -18.65
C VAL A 582 16.85 -14.60 -19.01
N ILE A 583 16.74 -15.74 -18.32
CA ILE A 583 17.53 -16.94 -18.62
C ILE A 583 17.25 -17.46 -20.05
N LEU A 584 15.98 -17.55 -20.44
CA LEU A 584 15.58 -17.99 -21.79
C LEU A 584 16.04 -17.00 -22.87
N GLU A 585 15.89 -15.70 -22.62
CA GLU A 585 16.32 -14.65 -23.53
C GLU A 585 17.84 -14.70 -23.75
N LEU A 586 18.63 -14.86 -22.68
CA LEU A 586 20.07 -15.00 -22.77
C LEU A 586 20.50 -16.26 -23.53
N ALA A 587 19.88 -17.40 -23.22
CA ALA A 587 20.16 -18.68 -23.89
C ALA A 587 19.84 -18.65 -25.39
N SER A 588 18.85 -17.86 -25.80
CA SER A 588 18.48 -17.69 -27.21
C SER A 588 19.43 -16.76 -27.99
N LYS A 589 20.01 -15.75 -27.33
CA LYS A 589 20.91 -14.78 -27.96
C LYS A 589 22.33 -15.32 -28.13
N SER A 590 22.84 -16.04 -27.13
CA SER A 590 24.18 -16.61 -27.18
C SER A 590 24.33 -17.81 -26.23
N PRO A 591 25.07 -18.87 -26.65
CA PRO A 591 25.37 -19.99 -25.78
C PRO A 591 26.12 -19.54 -24.52
N GLY A 592 25.88 -20.22 -23.40
CA GLY A 592 26.58 -19.92 -22.15
C GLY A 592 26.42 -20.93 -21.03
N VAL A 593 27.20 -20.69 -19.97
CA VAL A 593 27.17 -21.46 -18.72
C VAL A 593 26.35 -20.71 -17.68
N PHE A 594 25.19 -21.26 -17.32
CA PHE A 594 24.24 -20.72 -16.36
C PHE A 594 24.48 -21.30 -14.97
N LEU A 595 24.83 -20.47 -14.00
CA LEU A 595 25.15 -20.90 -12.64
C LEU A 595 23.96 -20.66 -11.68
N GLY A 596 23.25 -21.71 -11.27
CA GLY A 596 22.16 -21.63 -10.29
C GLY A 596 20.82 -21.11 -10.84
N ARG A 597 20.04 -20.40 -9.99
CA ARG A 597 18.75 -19.74 -10.31
C ARG A 597 17.70 -20.63 -11.01
N CYS A 598 17.69 -21.92 -10.71
CA CYS A 598 16.83 -22.92 -11.35
C CYS A 598 17.01 -23.04 -12.87
N ALA A 599 18.15 -22.61 -13.41
CA ALA A 599 18.43 -22.66 -14.85
C ALA A 599 18.31 -24.07 -15.44
N ASN A 600 18.66 -25.11 -14.66
CA ASN A 600 18.50 -26.51 -15.05
C ASN A 600 17.03 -26.88 -15.37
N PHE A 601 16.09 -26.31 -14.60
CA PHE A 601 14.66 -26.53 -14.83
C PHE A 601 14.13 -25.67 -15.98
N VAL A 602 14.55 -24.40 -16.04
CA VAL A 602 14.10 -23.43 -17.06
C VAL A 602 14.56 -23.84 -18.47
N LEU A 603 15.80 -24.31 -18.59
CA LEU A 603 16.41 -24.68 -19.88
C LEU A 603 16.21 -26.16 -20.24
N ALA A 604 15.52 -26.96 -19.42
CA ALA A 604 15.41 -28.42 -19.59
C ALA A 604 14.86 -28.87 -20.97
N LYS A 605 14.07 -28.02 -21.64
CA LYS A 605 13.46 -28.31 -22.95
C LYS A 605 14.21 -27.71 -24.14
N GLN A 606 15.27 -26.95 -23.90
CA GLN A 606 16.06 -26.32 -24.96
C GLN A 606 17.00 -27.36 -25.61
N PRO A 607 17.12 -27.38 -26.95
CA PRO A 607 18.10 -28.22 -27.62
C PRO A 607 19.53 -27.81 -27.21
N HIS A 608 20.49 -28.74 -27.33
CA HIS A 608 21.91 -28.53 -26.96
C HIS A 608 22.14 -28.01 -25.52
N THR A 609 21.22 -28.31 -24.59
CA THR A 609 21.33 -27.93 -23.18
C THR A 609 21.65 -29.14 -22.31
N TYR A 610 22.63 -28.99 -21.41
CA TYR A 610 23.07 -30.03 -20.49
C TYR A 610 23.13 -29.50 -19.05
N SER A 611 22.71 -30.31 -18.08
CA SER A 611 22.60 -29.92 -16.67
C SER A 611 23.49 -30.76 -15.77
N PHE A 612 24.28 -30.12 -14.89
CA PHE A 612 25.21 -30.81 -13.98
C PHE A 612 25.03 -30.33 -12.54
N PHE A 613 25.21 -31.23 -11.57
CA PHE A 613 25.20 -30.89 -10.14
C PHE A 613 26.58 -31.08 -9.51
N LEU A 614 27.08 -30.05 -8.82
CA LEU A 614 28.39 -30.05 -8.19
C LEU A 614 28.25 -30.13 -6.67
N TYR A 615 28.91 -31.12 -6.07
CA TYR A 615 29.01 -31.24 -4.62
C TYR A 615 30.45 -31.48 -4.17
N ALA A 616 30.73 -31.27 -2.89
CA ALA A 616 32.04 -31.50 -2.30
C ALA A 616 31.89 -32.01 -0.86
N ASP A 617 32.90 -32.74 -0.39
CA ASP A 617 32.96 -33.25 0.99
C ASP A 617 33.12 -32.11 2.00
N ASP A 618 32.65 -32.29 3.24
CA ASP A 618 32.60 -31.23 4.25
C ASP A 618 33.97 -30.59 4.54
N GLU A 619 35.06 -31.38 4.55
CA GLU A 619 36.44 -30.89 4.72
C GLU A 619 36.89 -29.97 3.57
N TYR A 620 36.38 -30.19 2.36
CA TYR A 620 36.67 -29.33 1.21
C TYR A 620 35.87 -28.03 1.31
N ARG A 621 34.61 -28.13 1.72
CA ARG A 621 33.70 -26.98 1.88
C ARG A 621 34.14 -26.05 3.01
N GLU A 622 34.69 -26.59 4.09
CA GLU A 622 35.21 -25.80 5.22
C GLU A 622 36.44 -24.98 4.81
N ARG A 623 37.37 -25.58 4.06
CA ARG A 623 38.53 -24.85 3.49
C ARG A 623 38.07 -23.75 2.52
N GLU A 624 37.15 -24.06 1.62
CA GLU A 624 36.58 -23.07 0.70
C GLU A 624 35.77 -21.97 1.43
N GLY A 625 35.09 -22.31 2.54
CA GLY A 625 34.40 -21.35 3.40
C GLY A 625 35.35 -20.32 3.99
N ALA A 626 36.50 -20.79 4.50
CA ALA A 626 37.54 -19.96 5.06
C ALA A 626 38.24 -19.08 4.00
N GLU A 627 38.60 -19.65 2.85
CA GLU A 627 39.43 -18.98 1.84
C GLU A 627 38.63 -18.13 0.84
N TYR A 628 37.46 -18.59 0.42
CA TYR A 628 36.68 -17.96 -0.67
C TYR A 628 35.43 -17.23 -0.18
N TYR A 629 34.85 -17.61 0.95
CA TYR A 629 33.64 -16.99 1.52
C TYR A 629 33.94 -16.15 2.77
N GLU A 630 35.11 -15.50 2.82
CA GLU A 630 35.46 -14.50 3.84
C GLU A 630 35.32 -15.01 5.30
N GLY A 631 35.62 -16.29 5.55
CA GLY A 631 35.59 -16.89 6.89
C GLY A 631 34.27 -17.53 7.30
N GLN A 632 33.35 -17.80 6.35
CA GLN A 632 32.08 -18.48 6.65
C GLN A 632 32.30 -19.92 7.13
N SER A 633 31.58 -20.28 8.20
CA SER A 633 31.61 -21.62 8.79
C SER A 633 30.83 -22.64 7.96
N LEU A 634 31.19 -23.93 8.08
CA LEU A 634 30.47 -25.02 7.41
C LEU A 634 28.96 -25.03 7.75
N LYS A 635 28.60 -24.60 8.97
CA LYS A 635 27.20 -24.51 9.41
C LYS A 635 26.43 -23.46 8.62
N GLU A 636 26.98 -22.27 8.42
CA GLU A 636 26.37 -21.19 7.65
C GLU A 636 26.21 -21.57 6.17
N LEU A 637 27.21 -22.28 5.60
CA LEU A 637 27.11 -22.79 4.22
C LEU A 637 25.98 -23.82 4.07
N LYS A 638 25.79 -24.70 5.06
CA LYS A 638 24.71 -25.70 5.07
C LYS A 638 23.33 -25.06 5.25
N GLU A 639 23.20 -24.05 6.10
CA GLU A 639 21.94 -23.30 6.29
C GLU A 639 21.50 -22.62 4.97
N ARG A 640 22.44 -22.00 4.25
CA ARG A 640 22.18 -21.42 2.91
C ARG A 640 21.79 -22.44 1.85
N ASP A 641 22.38 -23.63 1.90
CA ASP A 641 21.98 -24.71 0.99
C ASP A 641 20.55 -25.17 1.26
N GLU A 642 20.11 -25.22 2.52
CA GLU A 642 18.74 -25.60 2.87
C GLU A 642 17.74 -24.54 2.44
N GLN A 643 18.04 -23.25 2.63
CA GLN A 643 17.23 -22.15 2.10
C GLN A 643 17.04 -22.24 0.59
N ARG A 644 18.10 -22.56 -0.16
CA ARG A 644 18.00 -22.79 -1.62
C ARG A 644 17.20 -24.04 -1.98
N ASN A 645 17.25 -25.08 -1.16
CA ASN A 645 16.44 -26.27 -1.36
C ASN A 645 14.95 -25.95 -1.17
N GLU A 646 14.60 -25.14 -0.17
CA GLU A 646 13.23 -24.65 0.03
C GLU A 646 12.75 -23.80 -1.15
N TYR A 647 13.55 -22.84 -1.61
CA TYR A 647 13.26 -22.03 -2.79
C TYR A 647 13.04 -22.91 -4.03
N TYR A 648 13.98 -23.80 -4.32
CA TYR A 648 13.89 -24.69 -5.49
C TYR A 648 12.64 -25.59 -5.41
N ARG A 649 12.34 -26.14 -4.22
CA ARG A 649 11.16 -26.99 -4.00
C ARG A 649 9.86 -26.21 -4.15
N LYS A 650 9.83 -24.94 -3.74
CA LYS A 650 8.66 -24.06 -3.88
C LYS A 650 8.26 -23.86 -5.34
N PHE A 651 9.23 -23.72 -6.25
CA PHE A 651 8.97 -23.42 -7.66
C PHE A 651 8.95 -24.63 -8.58
N THR A 652 9.79 -25.62 -8.32
CA THR A 652 9.91 -26.81 -9.19
C THR A 652 9.15 -28.02 -8.66
N GLY A 653 8.79 -28.04 -7.38
CA GLY A 653 8.20 -29.21 -6.71
C GLY A 653 9.19 -30.34 -6.40
N ALA A 654 10.44 -30.25 -6.85
CA ALA A 654 11.49 -31.24 -6.64
C ALA A 654 12.56 -30.73 -5.65
N ARG A 655 13.43 -31.63 -5.17
CA ARG A 655 14.62 -31.18 -4.42
C ARG A 655 15.74 -30.81 -5.39
N ARG A 656 16.50 -29.77 -5.04
CA ARG A 656 17.60 -29.24 -5.86
C ARG A 656 18.74 -30.24 -6.05
N ASP A 657 18.93 -31.14 -5.09
CA ASP A 657 19.97 -32.17 -5.04
C ASP A 657 19.54 -33.50 -5.66
N ASP A 658 18.32 -33.59 -6.23
CA ASP A 658 17.82 -34.83 -6.85
C ASP A 658 18.57 -35.13 -8.15
N PRO A 659 19.33 -36.24 -8.23
CA PRO A 659 20.11 -36.60 -9.41
C PRO A 659 19.27 -36.78 -10.68
N LYS A 660 17.95 -37.01 -10.57
CA LYS A 660 17.06 -37.18 -11.73
C LYS A 660 16.94 -35.95 -12.62
N HIS A 661 17.33 -34.78 -12.12
CA HIS A 661 17.24 -33.49 -12.82
C HIS A 661 18.59 -33.03 -13.40
N TYR A 662 19.61 -33.90 -13.39
CA TYR A 662 20.94 -33.60 -13.89
C TYR A 662 21.47 -34.77 -14.74
N ASP A 663 22.22 -34.45 -15.79
CA ASP A 663 22.88 -35.42 -16.66
C ASP A 663 24.03 -36.14 -15.95
N MET A 664 24.73 -35.43 -15.06
CA MET A 664 25.81 -35.97 -14.24
C MET A 664 26.00 -35.17 -12.95
N VAL A 665 26.31 -35.89 -11.86
CA VAL A 665 26.63 -35.33 -10.54
C VAL A 665 28.13 -35.52 -10.30
N VAL A 666 28.85 -34.45 -9.94
CA VAL A 666 30.31 -34.45 -9.82
C VAL A 666 30.74 -34.10 -8.39
N ASN A 667 31.59 -34.94 -7.80
CA ASN A 667 32.25 -34.67 -6.52
C ASN A 667 33.55 -33.90 -6.73
N VAL A 668 33.50 -32.58 -6.56
CA VAL A 668 34.61 -31.65 -6.74
C VAL A 668 35.72 -31.88 -5.72
N GLY A 669 35.40 -32.38 -4.52
CA GLY A 669 36.40 -32.71 -3.50
C GLY A 669 37.36 -33.82 -3.95
N LYS A 670 36.91 -34.72 -4.82
CA LYS A 670 37.72 -35.84 -5.34
C LYS A 670 38.31 -35.56 -6.72
N THR A 671 37.58 -34.88 -7.59
CA THR A 671 38.03 -34.60 -8.96
C THR A 671 38.89 -33.36 -9.07
N GLY A 672 38.81 -32.45 -8.10
CA GLY A 672 39.32 -31.08 -8.25
C GLY A 672 38.56 -30.27 -9.32
N VAL A 673 38.90 -28.99 -9.43
CA VAL A 673 38.26 -28.06 -10.38
C VAL A 673 38.56 -28.47 -11.82
N GLU A 674 39.83 -28.69 -12.18
CA GLU A 674 40.22 -29.06 -13.55
C GLU A 674 39.64 -30.42 -13.97
N GLY A 675 39.63 -31.40 -13.06
CA GLY A 675 39.05 -32.71 -13.34
C GLY A 675 37.55 -32.64 -13.58
N ALA A 676 36.83 -31.83 -12.80
CA ALA A 676 35.40 -31.61 -13.00
C ALA A 676 35.10 -30.94 -14.36
N VAL A 677 35.88 -29.94 -14.76
CA VAL A 677 35.76 -29.28 -16.07
C VAL A 677 35.96 -30.28 -17.20
N ARG A 678 37.03 -31.08 -17.17
CA ARG A 678 37.32 -32.10 -18.21
C ARG A 678 36.23 -33.15 -18.32
N MET A 679 35.71 -33.64 -17.20
CA MET A 679 34.63 -34.64 -17.19
C MET A 679 33.35 -34.11 -17.83
N ILE A 680 32.98 -32.87 -17.51
CA ILE A 680 31.79 -32.23 -18.07
C ILE A 680 31.95 -32.01 -19.58
N LEU A 681 33.11 -31.53 -20.04
CA LEU A 681 33.39 -31.34 -21.46
C LEU A 681 33.34 -32.66 -22.25
N ASP A 682 33.99 -33.71 -21.75
CA ASP A 682 34.00 -35.03 -22.41
C ASP A 682 32.58 -35.61 -22.53
N TYR A 683 31.73 -35.42 -21.51
CA TYR A 683 30.33 -35.81 -21.56
C TYR A 683 29.56 -35.06 -22.66
N VAL A 684 29.69 -33.72 -22.68
CA VAL A 684 28.99 -32.85 -23.62
C VAL A 684 29.42 -33.16 -25.05
N GLU A 685 30.73 -33.27 -25.32
CA GLU A 685 31.26 -33.60 -26.64
C GLU A 685 30.74 -34.95 -27.17
N LYS A 686 30.74 -35.98 -26.31
CA LYS A 686 30.23 -37.31 -26.70
C LYS A 686 28.74 -37.28 -27.03
N LYS A 687 27.95 -36.50 -26.29
CA LYS A 687 26.51 -36.35 -26.54
C LYS A 687 26.20 -35.55 -27.79
N GLU A 688 26.96 -34.50 -28.08
CA GLU A 688 26.82 -33.73 -29.32
C GLU A 688 27.22 -34.56 -30.55
N LYS A 689 28.30 -35.35 -30.46
CA LYS A 689 28.71 -36.31 -31.52
C LYS A 689 27.70 -37.44 -31.77
N GLN A 690 26.81 -37.74 -30.82
CA GLN A 690 25.73 -38.73 -31.00
C GLN A 690 24.46 -38.15 -31.62
N LYS A 691 24.32 -36.82 -31.65
CA LYS A 691 23.15 -36.12 -32.19
C LYS A 691 23.33 -35.63 -33.62
N GLY A 692 24.58 -35.36 -34.03
CA GLY A 692 24.96 -35.15 -35.42
C GLY A 692 25.19 -36.47 -36.13
#